data_AF-A0A0U2UHG0-F1
#
_entry.id   AF-A0A0U2UHG0-F1
#
_cell.length_a   1.000
_cell.length_b   1.000
_cell.length_c   1.000
_cell.angle_alpha   90.00
_cell.angle_beta   90.00
_cell.angle_gamma   90.00
#
_symmetry.space_group_name_H-M   'P 1'
#
loop_
_entity.id
_entity.type
_entity.pdbx_description
1 polymer ?
#
loop_
_entity_poly.entity_id
_entity_poly.type
_entity_poly.pdbx_seq_one_letter_code
_entity_poly.pdbx_strand_id
1 'polypeptide(L)'
;MCSAGLAQANDFTWKGGAGSGTQNMSNAQNWTPSFRPPGRSDVIHFGTSTFTTVVSDLFSCCNQVVFDVGANAFTLQGASNTLWNLDNGIVNKSSKVQTIDWGSKVGFAIQADQTWDGGTAGMLITGDMIQRRNLTLSNKVVYKNFASASISDDANSTVGLTINSGSSYSTAGTFTVSGGFPTSSGSIQVQGVGSSLLVGTELNLGDVGSGTLLIDSGASASSKNLTLGRTGTAKMTVDGAGSSFEAGNVALSNSDLIVSGGGTFTTTGNMGSGQTNVNFSITVKDKGTLFKANTDQRGLYLGGQGNGLMQLSNGAAADINALFMGQKGNGGFGVIEATGLGTTLKTGFVEGNAGLLNVSNGAKFQVLNSMTMGLAGDSSFVAAVAGSGALLSVAQAITVGADGAGRLDVLDGGVVDVGQLVINNLGVVNLQGGLLKLGSGKIAGSLNWESGTLNFKSNYATGDFLGHDMVLSAGQILKGDAQIRVGAGDSLTFAGGALQAIDFQMDVNASATVGRASSLAANTVKNYGRLMLDGGSVNGAVLNAGTMTGSGTIRANAAQAGFTNSGRFDQGDYVELANSGSNVNTGVWALSRGGALQLRSSNLNNQGLLTLAGASIGAFDATSVLSNEASGTISGNGVISAKFANQGSLIVDGGKLAIDKSFANGGQILLTSPIASLSGGAIDNTGRIEGLGQIGNAINNQGFVSAKGGTLTLAAAVSNGGTLTVGRDATLLLTQGLQPNMGKIQLAGGSFDNNGKSLLNQASGVISGFGEVRSGLLSNNGKVLLSGGNSTIYADVLSTAASQIILSGNSNSTFYGNVDVQNGAELRVSTGSVATFFGTVQQRTGAKFSGAGAKRFEGTLTVGASPGLGSDEGDVEFGDSSTYLAEIGGITACTLRCGSDEAFKNSSFDKYIVAGNLSLNGTLKLTSWNGFVAQKGQSFDLLDWGTVTGTFADIDASGFKLAAGTALDYSQLYTNGEIKVVAAAVPEPESYALMLAGLVMLAWRRRKLS
;
A
#
# COMPACT_ATOMS: atom_id res chain seq x y z
N MET A 1 -31.67 66.04 -62.81
CA MET A 1 -31.36 65.94 -64.26
C MET A 1 -31.99 64.73 -64.96
N CYS A 2 -32.57 63.73 -64.27
CA CYS A 2 -33.47 62.77 -64.94
C CYS A 2 -34.91 63.29 -64.82
N SER A 3 -35.64 63.43 -65.93
CA SER A 3 -37.08 63.77 -65.92
C SER A 3 -37.90 62.51 -65.61
N ALA A 4 -38.93 62.64 -64.76
CA ALA A 4 -39.81 61.55 -64.32
C ALA A 4 -40.93 61.22 -65.34
N GLY A 5 -40.66 61.38 -66.64
CA GLY A 5 -41.65 61.14 -67.68
C GLY A 5 -41.80 59.65 -67.98
N LEU A 6 -43.04 59.14 -67.90
CA LEU A 6 -43.47 57.82 -68.38
C LEU A 6 -43.30 57.74 -69.91
N ALA A 7 -42.08 57.62 -70.41
CA ALA A 7 -41.81 57.31 -71.80
C ALA A 7 -41.78 55.78 -71.99
N GLN A 8 -42.35 55.27 -73.08
CA GLN A 8 -42.18 53.87 -73.50
C GLN A 8 -40.69 53.53 -73.58
N ALA A 9 -40.28 52.42 -72.95
CA ALA A 9 -38.93 51.89 -73.01
C ALA A 9 -38.52 51.63 -74.47
N ASN A 10 -37.31 52.04 -74.85
CA ASN A 10 -36.67 51.70 -76.12
C ASN A 10 -35.29 51.13 -75.84
N ASP A 11 -35.07 49.86 -76.15
CA ASP A 11 -33.77 49.22 -75.97
C ASP A 11 -32.81 49.62 -77.10
N PHE A 12 -31.59 50.01 -76.75
CA PHE A 12 -30.58 50.50 -77.70
C PHE A 12 -29.43 49.51 -77.83
N THR A 13 -29.18 49.00 -79.03
CA THR A 13 -28.03 48.11 -79.30
C THR A 13 -26.86 48.87 -79.90
N TRP A 14 -25.68 48.74 -79.29
CA TRP A 14 -24.42 49.25 -79.82
C TRP A 14 -24.00 48.47 -81.06
N LYS A 15 -23.88 49.15 -82.20
CA LYS A 15 -23.41 48.56 -83.47
C LYS A 15 -21.99 48.99 -83.86
N GLY A 16 -21.52 50.13 -83.36
CA GLY A 16 -20.31 50.80 -83.86
C GLY A 16 -20.49 51.32 -85.30
N GLY A 17 -20.56 52.63 -85.47
CA GLY A 17 -20.85 53.27 -86.77
C GLY A 17 -19.61 53.50 -87.63
N ALA A 18 -19.73 53.22 -88.92
CA ALA A 18 -18.70 53.38 -89.94
C ALA A 18 -18.28 54.86 -90.14
N GLY A 19 -17.16 55.28 -89.53
CA GLY A 19 -16.55 56.60 -89.76
C GLY A 19 -15.38 56.90 -88.81
N SER A 20 -14.31 57.50 -89.32
CA SER A 20 -12.96 57.58 -88.73
C SER A 20 -12.76 58.59 -87.58
N GLY A 21 -13.48 58.42 -86.47
CA GLY A 21 -13.29 59.17 -85.21
C GLY A 21 -14.64 59.63 -84.71
N THR A 22 -15.26 59.10 -83.67
CA THR A 22 -14.84 58.92 -82.28
C THR A 22 -15.82 57.88 -81.69
N GLN A 23 -15.37 56.91 -80.88
CA GLN A 23 -16.22 55.82 -80.35
C GLN A 23 -17.06 56.28 -79.14
N ASN A 24 -17.69 57.44 -79.25
CA ASN A 24 -18.42 58.09 -78.18
C ASN A 24 -19.87 57.61 -78.12
N MET A 25 -20.41 57.43 -76.91
CA MET A 25 -21.82 57.10 -76.69
C MET A 25 -22.75 58.23 -77.16
N SER A 26 -22.28 59.48 -77.20
CA SER A 26 -23.02 60.63 -77.75
C SER A 26 -23.28 60.59 -79.25
N ASN A 27 -22.53 59.78 -80.00
CA ASN A 27 -22.71 59.70 -81.44
C ASN A 27 -23.90 58.80 -81.79
N ALA A 28 -24.96 59.43 -82.31
CA ALA A 28 -26.22 58.77 -82.60
C ALA A 28 -26.15 57.64 -83.64
N GLN A 29 -25.13 57.66 -84.51
CA GLN A 29 -24.92 56.62 -85.52
C GLN A 29 -24.40 55.30 -84.94
N ASN A 30 -23.92 55.29 -83.69
CA ASN A 30 -23.39 54.09 -83.05
C ASN A 30 -24.48 53.17 -82.46
N TRP A 31 -25.75 53.61 -82.51
CA TRP A 31 -26.89 52.94 -81.87
C TRP A 31 -27.94 52.46 -82.88
N THR A 32 -28.62 51.36 -82.55
CA THR A 32 -29.83 50.88 -83.25
C THR A 32 -30.97 50.67 -82.24
N PRO A 33 -32.14 51.31 -82.42
CA PRO A 33 -32.43 52.37 -83.41
C PRO A 33 -31.55 53.62 -83.19
N SER A 34 -31.47 54.53 -84.19
CA SER A 34 -30.64 55.73 -84.11
C SER A 34 -31.01 56.58 -82.88
N PHE A 35 -29.98 57.00 -82.15
CA PHE A 35 -30.01 57.44 -80.75
C PHE A 35 -30.88 58.67 -80.44
N ARG A 36 -31.52 58.62 -79.28
CA ARG A 36 -31.82 59.76 -78.39
C ARG A 36 -31.23 59.43 -77.00
N PRO A 37 -30.90 60.41 -76.14
CA PRO A 37 -30.38 60.13 -74.80
C PRO A 37 -31.23 59.10 -74.06
N PRO A 38 -30.63 58.03 -73.48
CA PRO A 38 -31.37 56.98 -72.79
C PRO A 38 -32.14 57.57 -71.60
N GLY A 39 -33.39 57.16 -71.45
CA GLY A 39 -34.23 57.43 -70.29
C GLY A 39 -34.23 56.26 -69.29
N ARG A 40 -34.73 56.51 -68.08
CA ARG A 40 -34.68 55.57 -66.94
C ARG A 40 -35.29 54.19 -67.21
N SER A 41 -36.12 54.04 -68.24
CA SER A 41 -36.75 52.77 -68.61
C SER A 41 -36.01 52.01 -69.73
N ASP A 42 -34.98 52.61 -70.35
CA ASP A 42 -34.30 52.05 -71.52
C ASP A 42 -33.17 51.08 -71.13
N VAL A 43 -33.00 49.97 -71.85
CA VAL A 43 -31.86 49.04 -71.68
C VAL A 43 -30.82 49.25 -72.78
N ILE A 44 -29.55 49.32 -72.39
CA ILE A 44 -28.41 49.47 -73.30
C ILE A 44 -27.80 48.10 -73.55
N HIS A 45 -27.78 47.65 -74.81
CA HIS A 45 -27.28 46.36 -75.26
C HIS A 45 -25.93 46.49 -75.98
N PHE A 46 -24.97 45.63 -75.64
CA PHE A 46 -23.70 45.47 -76.33
C PHE A 46 -23.59 44.04 -76.88
N GLY A 47 -23.69 43.90 -78.21
CA GLY A 47 -23.59 42.61 -78.91
C GLY A 47 -22.25 42.42 -79.62
N THR A 48 -22.25 41.88 -80.82
CA THR A 48 -21.05 41.77 -81.66
C THR A 48 -20.71 43.11 -82.31
N SER A 49 -19.46 43.55 -82.20
CA SER A 49 -18.97 44.82 -82.74
C SER A 49 -17.49 44.72 -83.13
N THR A 50 -17.10 45.36 -84.23
CA THR A 50 -15.67 45.55 -84.59
C THR A 50 -14.99 46.62 -83.73
N PHE A 51 -15.78 47.38 -82.97
CA PHE A 51 -15.35 48.47 -82.10
C PHE A 51 -15.70 48.13 -80.65
N THR A 52 -14.69 47.76 -79.89
CA THR A 52 -14.85 47.28 -78.51
C THR A 52 -14.42 48.29 -77.46
N THR A 53 -13.77 49.41 -77.82
CA THR A 53 -13.38 50.46 -76.88
C THR A 53 -14.31 51.66 -77.00
N VAL A 54 -15.26 51.79 -76.09
CA VAL A 54 -16.33 52.79 -76.17
C VAL A 54 -16.08 53.89 -75.13
N VAL A 55 -16.10 55.14 -75.54
CA VAL A 55 -16.00 56.29 -74.62
C VAL A 55 -17.41 56.68 -74.18
N SER A 56 -17.68 56.55 -72.88
CA SER A 56 -18.91 57.05 -72.25
C SER A 56 -18.76 58.53 -71.97
N ASP A 57 -19.26 59.38 -72.88
CA ASP A 57 -19.22 60.85 -72.82
C ASP A 57 -20.59 61.51 -72.54
N LEU A 58 -21.60 60.70 -72.20
CA LEU A 58 -22.93 61.16 -71.81
C LEU A 58 -23.28 60.79 -70.37
N PHE A 59 -23.98 61.70 -69.69
CA PHE A 59 -24.74 61.37 -68.49
C PHE A 59 -25.87 60.42 -68.87
N SER A 60 -25.84 59.19 -68.35
CA SER A 60 -26.81 58.15 -68.74
C SER A 60 -27.73 57.84 -67.55
N CYS A 61 -29.01 58.23 -67.67
CA CYS A 61 -30.09 57.71 -66.82
C CYS A 61 -30.74 56.56 -67.58
N CYS A 62 -30.26 55.32 -67.45
CA CYS A 62 -30.87 54.17 -68.13
C CYS A 62 -31.27 53.10 -67.14
N ASN A 63 -32.14 52.19 -67.55
CA ASN A 63 -32.59 51.11 -66.70
C ASN A 63 -31.42 50.15 -66.38
N GLN A 64 -30.82 49.58 -67.42
CA GLN A 64 -29.84 48.52 -67.30
C GLN A 64 -28.84 48.56 -68.47
N VAL A 65 -27.61 48.08 -68.23
CA VAL A 65 -26.62 47.78 -69.28
C VAL A 65 -26.48 46.26 -69.41
N VAL A 66 -26.56 45.72 -70.62
CA VAL A 66 -26.50 44.28 -70.91
C VAL A 66 -25.45 44.02 -71.99
N PHE A 67 -24.48 43.15 -71.71
CA PHE A 67 -23.62 42.55 -72.73
C PHE A 67 -24.25 41.22 -73.15
N ASP A 68 -24.70 41.14 -74.39
CA ASP A 68 -25.50 40.01 -74.87
C ASP A 68 -24.68 38.73 -75.04
N VAL A 69 -25.38 37.62 -75.23
CA VAL A 69 -24.76 36.34 -75.60
C VAL A 69 -23.98 36.52 -76.91
N GLY A 70 -22.70 36.15 -76.90
CA GLY A 70 -21.82 36.31 -78.06
C GLY A 70 -21.16 37.68 -78.23
N ALA A 71 -21.36 38.61 -77.30
CA ALA A 71 -20.69 39.92 -77.33
C ALA A 71 -19.15 39.81 -77.34
N ASN A 72 -18.49 40.75 -78.01
CA ASN A 72 -17.03 40.89 -77.96
C ASN A 72 -16.58 41.36 -76.56
N ALA A 73 -15.28 41.35 -76.27
CA ALA A 73 -14.74 41.90 -75.02
C ALA A 73 -14.66 43.43 -75.13
N PHE A 74 -15.63 44.14 -74.54
CA PHE A 74 -15.69 45.60 -74.52
C PHE A 74 -14.90 46.20 -73.37
N THR A 75 -14.41 47.41 -73.63
CA THR A 75 -13.82 48.35 -72.67
C THR A 75 -14.60 49.66 -72.76
N LEU A 76 -15.40 49.97 -71.74
CA LEU A 76 -16.16 51.21 -71.63
C LEU A 76 -15.35 52.23 -70.82
N GLN A 77 -14.91 53.34 -71.41
CA GLN A 77 -14.05 54.35 -70.78
C GLN A 77 -14.84 55.60 -70.39
N GLY A 78 -14.75 56.02 -69.12
CA GLY A 78 -15.44 57.22 -68.63
C GLY A 78 -14.79 58.55 -69.02
N ALA A 79 -15.56 59.44 -69.65
CA ALA A 79 -15.17 60.84 -69.87
C ALA A 79 -15.46 61.71 -68.63
N SER A 80 -14.75 62.85 -68.48
CA SER A 80 -14.99 63.81 -67.39
C SER A 80 -16.45 64.31 -67.38
N ASN A 81 -17.10 64.32 -66.21
CA ASN A 81 -18.49 64.72 -65.95
C ASN A 81 -19.60 63.71 -66.35
N THR A 82 -19.26 62.45 -66.63
CA THR A 82 -20.26 61.40 -66.91
C THR A 82 -20.49 60.49 -65.71
N LEU A 83 -21.74 60.46 -65.24
CA LEU A 83 -22.20 59.55 -64.18
C LEU A 83 -23.20 58.58 -64.78
N TRP A 84 -23.04 57.30 -64.46
CA TRP A 84 -24.06 56.30 -64.69
C TRP A 84 -24.99 56.22 -63.48
N ASN A 85 -26.27 56.47 -63.74
CA ASN A 85 -27.35 56.35 -62.77
C ASN A 85 -28.35 55.32 -63.31
N LEU A 86 -28.22 54.08 -62.82
CA LEU A 86 -28.98 52.93 -63.31
C LEU A 86 -30.13 52.59 -62.35
N ASP A 87 -31.21 52.02 -62.87
CA ASP A 87 -32.34 51.56 -62.04
C ASP A 87 -32.28 50.03 -61.75
N ASN A 88 -31.57 49.23 -62.57
CA ASN A 88 -31.42 47.78 -62.39
C ASN A 88 -29.95 47.29 -62.35
N GLY A 89 -29.02 47.97 -63.04
CA GLY A 89 -27.57 47.67 -62.98
C GLY A 89 -26.96 47.18 -64.28
N ILE A 90 -26.01 46.23 -64.21
CA ILE A 90 -25.15 45.81 -65.33
C ILE A 90 -25.14 44.28 -65.39
N VAL A 91 -25.32 43.68 -66.58
CA VAL A 91 -25.35 42.22 -66.75
C VAL A 91 -24.45 41.79 -67.90
N ASN A 92 -23.51 40.88 -67.66
CA ASN A 92 -22.69 40.24 -68.68
C ASN A 92 -23.18 38.82 -68.98
N LYS A 93 -23.90 38.64 -70.09
CA LYS A 93 -24.34 37.32 -70.59
C LYS A 93 -23.32 36.69 -71.56
N SER A 94 -22.23 37.38 -71.87
CA SER A 94 -21.20 36.90 -72.81
C SER A 94 -20.25 35.90 -72.15
N SER A 95 -19.46 35.21 -72.99
CA SER A 95 -18.37 34.35 -72.53
C SER A 95 -17.02 35.09 -72.41
N LYS A 96 -17.03 36.43 -72.40
CA LYS A 96 -15.84 37.29 -72.36
C LYS A 96 -15.92 38.25 -71.17
N VAL A 97 -14.76 38.54 -70.57
CA VAL A 97 -14.65 39.54 -69.51
C VAL A 97 -14.90 40.92 -70.11
N GLN A 98 -15.75 41.71 -69.46
CA GLN A 98 -16.06 43.09 -69.86
C GLN A 98 -15.34 44.07 -68.93
N THR A 99 -14.83 45.17 -69.48
CA THR A 99 -14.12 46.20 -68.71
C THR A 99 -14.89 47.52 -68.74
N ILE A 100 -15.06 48.15 -67.58
CA ILE A 100 -15.77 49.42 -67.41
C ILE A 100 -14.85 50.31 -66.57
N ASP A 101 -14.19 51.28 -67.20
CA ASP A 101 -13.06 52.01 -66.64
C ASP A 101 -13.24 53.53 -66.60
N TRP A 102 -13.52 54.03 -65.40
CA TRP A 102 -13.57 55.46 -65.07
C TRP A 102 -12.29 55.96 -64.39
N GLY A 103 -11.27 55.12 -64.22
CA GLY A 103 -10.07 55.44 -63.45
C GLY A 103 -10.42 55.90 -62.03
N SER A 104 -9.82 57.00 -61.57
CA SER A 104 -10.10 57.63 -60.27
C SER A 104 -11.20 58.69 -60.32
N LYS A 105 -12.09 58.65 -61.31
CA LYS A 105 -13.18 59.62 -61.46
C LYS A 105 -14.45 59.04 -60.83
N VAL A 106 -15.34 59.91 -60.33
CA VAL A 106 -16.69 59.50 -59.90
C VAL A 106 -17.50 59.11 -61.13
N GLY A 107 -17.64 57.80 -61.35
CA GLY A 107 -18.32 57.24 -62.52
C GLY A 107 -19.72 56.72 -62.27
N PHE A 108 -20.03 56.41 -61.00
CA PHE A 108 -21.25 55.69 -60.66
C PHE A 108 -22.01 56.38 -59.52
N ALA A 109 -23.32 56.48 -59.67
CA ALA A 109 -24.22 56.89 -58.60
C ALA A 109 -25.35 55.86 -58.44
N ILE A 110 -25.39 55.16 -57.31
CA ILE A 110 -26.41 54.16 -57.01
C ILE A 110 -27.58 54.88 -56.33
N GLN A 111 -28.59 55.26 -57.12
CA GLN A 111 -29.80 55.96 -56.62
C GLN A 111 -31.06 55.08 -56.59
N ALA A 112 -30.98 53.86 -57.12
CA ALA A 112 -31.94 52.78 -57.01
C ALA A 112 -31.19 51.49 -56.64
N ASP A 113 -31.90 50.47 -56.17
CA ASP A 113 -31.29 49.18 -55.85
C ASP A 113 -30.82 48.50 -57.14
N GLN A 114 -29.55 48.10 -57.20
CA GLN A 114 -28.93 47.56 -58.42
C GLN A 114 -28.25 46.21 -58.19
N THR A 115 -28.23 45.39 -59.25
CA THR A 115 -27.40 44.19 -59.34
C THR A 115 -26.45 44.28 -60.53
N TRP A 116 -25.17 44.07 -60.27
CA TRP A 116 -24.11 43.97 -61.27
C TRP A 116 -23.67 42.51 -61.34
N ASP A 117 -24.02 41.85 -62.44
CA ASP A 117 -23.82 40.41 -62.66
C ASP A 117 -22.79 40.19 -63.77
N GLY A 118 -21.64 39.61 -63.44
CA GLY A 118 -20.57 39.33 -64.39
C GLY A 118 -20.75 38.06 -65.22
N GLY A 119 -21.80 37.28 -64.94
CA GLY A 119 -22.07 36.01 -65.60
C GLY A 119 -20.90 35.02 -65.50
N THR A 120 -20.77 34.14 -66.49
CA THR A 120 -19.74 33.08 -66.44
C THR A 120 -18.31 33.61 -66.56
N ALA A 121 -18.13 34.74 -67.26
CA ALA A 121 -16.83 35.30 -67.62
C ALA A 121 -16.31 36.35 -66.62
N GLY A 122 -17.19 37.17 -66.03
CA GLY A 122 -16.86 38.23 -65.09
C GLY A 122 -16.84 39.65 -65.69
N MET A 123 -16.61 40.65 -64.84
CA MET A 123 -16.43 42.05 -65.23
C MET A 123 -15.32 42.71 -64.40
N LEU A 124 -14.56 43.63 -65.01
CA LEU A 124 -13.66 44.53 -64.31
C LEU A 124 -14.23 45.95 -64.35
N ILE A 125 -14.47 46.53 -63.19
CA ILE A 125 -15.03 47.87 -63.04
C ILE A 125 -14.09 48.72 -62.19
N THR A 126 -13.72 49.89 -62.70
CA THR A 126 -12.84 50.84 -62.02
C THR A 126 -13.50 52.21 -62.01
N GLY A 127 -13.51 52.89 -60.86
CA GLY A 127 -14.19 54.17 -60.69
C GLY A 127 -14.50 54.47 -59.23
N ASP A 128 -14.72 55.75 -58.92
CA ASP A 128 -15.30 56.14 -57.64
C ASP A 128 -16.84 56.10 -57.72
N MET A 129 -17.50 55.80 -56.60
CA MET A 129 -18.94 55.60 -56.54
C MET A 129 -19.56 56.35 -55.37
N ILE A 130 -20.75 56.92 -55.62
CA ILE A 130 -21.64 57.42 -54.58
C ILE A 130 -22.77 56.41 -54.42
N GLN A 131 -22.84 55.71 -53.29
CA GLN A 131 -23.82 54.66 -53.05
C GLN A 131 -24.89 55.10 -52.03
N ARG A 132 -26.10 55.43 -52.52
CA ARG A 132 -27.25 55.83 -51.69
C ARG A 132 -28.33 54.75 -51.55
N ARG A 133 -28.20 53.67 -52.31
CA ARG A 133 -29.12 52.53 -52.39
C ARG A 133 -28.34 51.22 -52.47
N ASN A 134 -29.06 50.09 -52.43
CA ASN A 134 -28.42 48.79 -52.35
C ASN A 134 -27.67 48.44 -53.63
N LEU A 135 -26.49 47.85 -53.49
CA LEU A 135 -25.70 47.35 -54.61
C LEU A 135 -25.33 45.88 -54.36
N THR A 136 -25.57 45.03 -55.36
CA THR A 136 -25.14 43.64 -55.37
C THR A 136 -24.13 43.40 -56.49
N LEU A 137 -22.96 42.89 -56.17
CA LEU A 137 -21.95 42.40 -57.11
C LEU A 137 -22.01 40.87 -57.14
N SER A 138 -22.24 40.28 -58.31
CA SER A 138 -22.38 38.84 -58.48
C SER A 138 -21.60 38.30 -59.66
N ASN A 139 -21.19 37.04 -59.57
CA ASN A 139 -20.55 36.25 -60.62
C ASN A 139 -19.28 36.90 -61.17
N LYS A 140 -18.21 36.93 -60.36
CA LYS A 140 -16.86 37.39 -60.74
C LYS A 140 -16.78 38.86 -61.19
N VAL A 141 -17.53 39.75 -60.55
CA VAL A 141 -17.34 41.20 -60.73
C VAL A 141 -16.18 41.68 -59.87
N VAL A 142 -15.22 42.38 -60.46
CA VAL A 142 -14.07 43.00 -59.78
C VAL A 142 -14.27 44.51 -59.81
N TYR A 143 -14.58 45.11 -58.66
CA TYR A 143 -14.75 46.55 -58.53
C TYR A 143 -13.57 47.19 -57.78
N LYS A 144 -12.96 48.24 -58.35
CA LYS A 144 -11.89 49.00 -57.70
C LYS A 144 -12.19 50.49 -57.64
N ASN A 145 -12.26 50.99 -56.41
CA ASN A 145 -12.35 52.40 -56.06
C ASN A 145 -10.96 52.91 -55.64
N PHE A 146 -10.53 54.05 -56.19
CA PHE A 146 -9.20 54.61 -55.94
C PHE A 146 -9.18 55.68 -54.86
N ALA A 147 -10.32 56.01 -54.28
CA ALA A 147 -10.50 56.95 -53.18
C ALA A 147 -11.08 56.26 -51.93
N SER A 148 -11.53 57.08 -50.98
CA SER A 148 -12.36 56.64 -49.86
C SER A 148 -13.80 56.40 -50.33
N ALA A 149 -14.50 55.50 -49.66
CA ALA A 149 -15.89 55.17 -49.94
C ALA A 149 -16.76 55.35 -48.69
N SER A 150 -18.03 55.67 -48.89
CA SER A 150 -19.04 55.66 -47.84
C SER A 150 -20.31 54.95 -48.31
N ILE A 151 -20.97 54.25 -47.38
CA ILE A 151 -22.38 53.85 -47.53
C ILE A 151 -23.17 54.35 -46.33
N SER A 152 -24.44 54.68 -46.57
CA SER A 152 -25.35 55.14 -45.52
C SER A 152 -24.85 56.41 -44.80
N ASP A 153 -24.36 57.39 -45.56
CA ASP A 153 -23.82 58.67 -45.08
C ASP A 153 -24.87 59.79 -44.94
N ASP A 154 -26.15 59.50 -45.16
CA ASP A 154 -27.29 60.42 -45.00
C ASP A 154 -28.17 60.06 -43.78
N ALA A 155 -28.87 61.04 -43.20
CA ALA A 155 -29.79 60.79 -42.08
C ALA A 155 -30.96 59.86 -42.48
N ASN A 156 -31.36 58.94 -41.60
CA ASN A 156 -32.42 57.94 -41.82
C ASN A 156 -32.20 57.06 -43.06
N SER A 157 -30.96 56.90 -43.52
CA SER A 157 -30.64 56.03 -44.65
C SER A 157 -30.43 54.57 -44.22
N THR A 158 -30.78 53.64 -45.10
CA THR A 158 -30.48 52.21 -44.95
C THR A 158 -29.91 51.69 -46.27
N VAL A 159 -28.62 51.35 -46.28
CA VAL A 159 -27.88 51.06 -47.53
C VAL A 159 -27.01 49.81 -47.35
N GLY A 160 -27.11 48.87 -48.30
CA GLY A 160 -26.38 47.61 -48.31
C GLY A 160 -25.45 47.43 -49.52
N LEU A 161 -24.28 46.82 -49.29
CA LEU A 161 -23.37 46.31 -50.32
C LEU A 161 -23.27 44.78 -50.19
N THR A 162 -23.63 44.05 -51.23
CA THR A 162 -23.48 42.59 -51.30
C THR A 162 -22.41 42.24 -52.32
N ILE A 163 -21.45 41.40 -51.94
CA ILE A 163 -20.35 40.91 -52.78
C ILE A 163 -20.42 39.40 -52.76
N ASN A 164 -20.84 38.76 -53.85
CA ASN A 164 -21.05 37.32 -53.88
C ASN A 164 -20.53 36.64 -55.16
N SER A 165 -20.54 35.30 -55.13
CA SER A 165 -20.23 34.44 -56.28
C SER A 165 -18.87 34.77 -56.94
N GLY A 166 -17.81 34.91 -56.12
CA GLY A 166 -16.45 35.14 -56.60
C GLY A 166 -16.15 36.59 -56.98
N SER A 167 -17.00 37.55 -56.57
CA SER A 167 -16.84 38.98 -56.85
C SER A 167 -15.92 39.67 -55.84
N SER A 168 -15.28 40.78 -56.19
CA SER A 168 -14.41 41.54 -55.30
C SER A 168 -14.74 43.03 -55.33
N TYR A 169 -14.59 43.68 -54.17
CA TYR A 169 -14.69 45.12 -54.00
C TYR A 169 -13.43 45.62 -53.29
N SER A 170 -12.76 46.63 -53.84
CA SER A 170 -11.59 47.22 -53.19
C SER A 170 -11.63 48.75 -53.16
N THR A 171 -11.15 49.34 -52.06
CA THR A 171 -10.90 50.79 -51.92
C THR A 171 -9.42 51.05 -51.67
N ALA A 172 -8.87 52.13 -52.22
CA ALA A 172 -7.52 52.56 -51.84
C ALA A 172 -7.50 53.32 -50.50
N GLY A 173 -8.58 54.05 -50.19
CA GLY A 173 -8.75 54.82 -48.95
C GLY A 173 -9.66 54.16 -47.92
N THR A 174 -10.20 54.99 -47.03
CA THR A 174 -11.07 54.57 -45.91
C THR A 174 -12.42 54.15 -46.46
N PHE A 175 -12.99 53.08 -45.91
CA PHE A 175 -14.38 52.70 -46.18
C PHE A 175 -15.21 52.90 -44.92
N THR A 176 -16.14 53.86 -44.96
CA THR A 176 -17.01 54.18 -43.82
C THR A 176 -18.43 53.71 -44.06
N VAL A 177 -18.96 52.94 -43.12
CA VAL A 177 -20.34 52.45 -43.09
C VAL A 177 -21.06 53.18 -41.96
N SER A 178 -22.04 54.02 -42.32
CA SER A 178 -22.83 54.80 -41.36
C SER A 178 -22.02 55.79 -40.52
N GLY A 179 -21.22 56.64 -41.18
CA GLY A 179 -20.33 57.60 -40.48
C GLY A 179 -20.88 59.00 -40.22
N GLY A 180 -22.00 59.38 -40.83
CA GLY A 180 -22.48 60.76 -40.78
C GLY A 180 -23.51 61.05 -39.68
N PHE A 181 -24.39 60.08 -39.37
CA PHE A 181 -25.63 60.34 -38.62
C PHE A 181 -26.04 59.18 -37.70
N PRO A 182 -26.55 59.44 -36.48
CA PRO A 182 -26.96 58.38 -35.55
C PRO A 182 -28.11 57.49 -36.04
N THR A 183 -28.95 58.00 -36.95
CA THR A 183 -30.12 57.27 -37.49
C THR A 183 -29.81 56.52 -38.79
N SER A 184 -28.57 56.54 -39.28
CA SER A 184 -28.19 55.83 -40.50
C SER A 184 -27.78 54.37 -40.22
N SER A 185 -28.10 53.46 -41.14
CA SER A 185 -27.82 52.03 -41.01
C SER A 185 -27.21 51.44 -42.29
N GLY A 186 -26.05 50.82 -42.17
CA GLY A 186 -25.26 50.34 -43.30
C GLY A 186 -24.91 48.88 -43.13
N SER A 187 -24.92 48.13 -44.24
CA SER A 187 -24.57 46.72 -44.23
C SER A 187 -23.63 46.34 -45.37
N ILE A 188 -22.67 45.46 -45.08
CA ILE A 188 -21.84 44.81 -46.09
C ILE A 188 -21.98 43.29 -45.91
N GLN A 189 -22.21 42.58 -47.01
CA GLN A 189 -22.22 41.11 -47.04
C GLN A 189 -21.19 40.64 -48.06
N VAL A 190 -20.25 39.79 -47.65
CA VAL A 190 -19.25 39.16 -48.51
C VAL A 190 -19.45 37.66 -48.43
N GLN A 191 -19.91 37.03 -49.51
CA GLN A 191 -20.41 35.65 -49.46
C GLN A 191 -19.86 34.79 -50.59
N GLY A 192 -19.49 33.56 -50.26
CA GLY A 192 -19.10 32.56 -51.23
C GLY A 192 -17.61 32.57 -51.56
N VAL A 193 -17.12 31.38 -51.93
CA VAL A 193 -15.70 31.14 -52.22
C VAL A 193 -15.19 32.08 -53.30
N GLY A 194 -14.06 32.74 -53.01
CA GLY A 194 -13.40 33.67 -53.92
C GLY A 194 -13.98 35.09 -53.91
N SER A 195 -15.09 35.34 -53.18
CA SER A 195 -15.60 36.69 -52.99
C SER A 195 -14.71 37.45 -52.00
N SER A 196 -14.42 38.73 -52.25
CA SER A 196 -13.55 39.50 -51.36
C SER A 196 -13.82 41.00 -51.20
N LEU A 197 -13.46 41.52 -50.02
CA LEU A 197 -13.44 42.96 -49.72
C LEU A 197 -12.04 43.40 -49.28
N LEU A 198 -11.44 44.38 -49.95
CA LEU A 198 -10.13 44.94 -49.57
C LEU A 198 -10.23 46.44 -49.29
N VAL A 199 -9.91 46.86 -48.07
CA VAL A 199 -9.91 48.28 -47.67
C VAL A 199 -8.48 48.74 -47.45
N GLY A 200 -8.00 49.69 -48.26
CA GLY A 200 -6.58 50.08 -48.31
C GLY A 200 -6.06 50.81 -47.08
N THR A 201 -6.94 51.42 -46.26
CA THR A 201 -6.59 52.09 -45.00
C THR A 201 -7.44 51.58 -43.84
N GLU A 202 -8.58 52.21 -43.57
CA GLU A 202 -9.40 51.93 -42.40
C GLU A 202 -10.81 51.54 -42.82
N LEU A 203 -11.32 50.47 -42.22
CA LEU A 203 -12.73 50.10 -42.30
C LEU A 203 -13.42 50.59 -41.03
N ASN A 204 -14.31 51.57 -41.19
CA ASN A 204 -15.12 52.13 -40.11
C ASN A 204 -16.54 51.57 -40.21
N LEU A 205 -16.90 50.68 -39.29
CA LEU A 205 -18.26 50.13 -39.20
C LEU A 205 -19.01 50.83 -38.06
N GLY A 206 -20.13 51.46 -38.37
CA GLY A 206 -21.00 52.05 -37.33
C GLY A 206 -20.34 53.19 -36.58
N ASP A 207 -19.59 54.03 -37.28
CA ASP A 207 -18.80 55.09 -36.66
C ASP A 207 -19.69 56.05 -35.85
N VAL A 208 -20.83 56.48 -36.43
CA VAL A 208 -21.85 57.31 -35.76
C VAL A 208 -23.23 56.61 -35.72
N GLY A 209 -23.64 55.98 -36.83
CA GLY A 209 -24.90 55.22 -36.93
C GLY A 209 -24.72 53.73 -36.58
N SER A 210 -25.48 52.86 -37.23
CA SER A 210 -25.34 51.40 -37.10
C SER A 210 -24.67 50.79 -38.32
N GLY A 211 -23.63 49.97 -38.12
CA GLY A 211 -22.90 49.30 -39.20
C GLY A 211 -22.83 47.80 -39.02
N THR A 212 -23.03 47.04 -40.10
CA THR A 212 -22.92 45.58 -40.09
C THR A 212 -22.00 45.06 -41.19
N LEU A 213 -21.23 44.01 -40.89
CA LEU A 213 -20.42 43.27 -41.85
C LEU A 213 -20.59 41.76 -41.63
N LEU A 214 -21.00 41.05 -42.66
CA LEU A 214 -21.05 39.58 -42.70
C LEU A 214 -20.05 39.07 -43.73
N ILE A 215 -19.20 38.13 -43.34
CA ILE A 215 -18.29 37.40 -44.22
C ILE A 215 -18.60 35.93 -44.05
N ASP A 216 -19.12 35.27 -45.08
CA ASP A 216 -19.49 33.85 -44.99
C ASP A 216 -19.16 32.99 -46.23
N SER A 217 -19.33 31.67 -46.08
CA SER A 217 -19.23 30.68 -47.17
C SER A 217 -17.90 30.71 -47.92
N GLY A 218 -16.78 30.93 -47.20
CA GLY A 218 -15.44 30.91 -47.79
C GLY A 218 -14.98 32.24 -48.39
N ALA A 219 -15.66 33.34 -48.07
CA ALA A 219 -15.28 34.68 -48.50
C ALA A 219 -14.15 35.29 -47.66
N SER A 220 -13.44 36.28 -48.19
CA SER A 220 -12.35 36.96 -47.46
C SER A 220 -12.52 38.47 -47.41
N ALA A 221 -12.07 39.11 -46.33
CA ALA A 221 -12.01 40.56 -46.27
C ALA A 221 -10.81 41.06 -45.47
N SER A 222 -10.31 42.25 -45.77
CA SER A 222 -9.20 42.83 -45.01
C SER A 222 -9.15 44.35 -45.01
N SER A 223 -8.52 44.91 -43.98
CA SER A 223 -8.21 46.34 -43.86
C SER A 223 -6.85 46.56 -43.18
N LYS A 224 -6.24 47.75 -43.28
CA LYS A 224 -5.06 48.04 -42.43
C LYS A 224 -5.46 48.33 -41.00
N ASN A 225 -6.56 49.05 -40.79
CA ASN A 225 -7.15 49.25 -39.47
C ASN A 225 -8.65 48.96 -39.53
N LEU A 226 -9.20 48.51 -38.41
CA LEU A 226 -10.62 48.25 -38.26
C LEU A 226 -11.13 49.03 -37.05
N THR A 227 -12.17 49.82 -37.23
CA THR A 227 -12.89 50.47 -36.14
C THR A 227 -14.33 49.97 -36.13
N LEU A 228 -14.71 49.26 -35.07
CA LEU A 228 -16.05 48.74 -34.85
C LEU A 228 -16.73 49.58 -33.79
N GLY A 229 -17.58 50.51 -34.23
CA GLY A 229 -18.30 51.44 -33.40
C GLY A 229 -17.38 52.42 -32.70
N ARG A 230 -17.67 53.72 -32.87
CA ARG A 230 -16.96 54.81 -32.16
C ARG A 230 -17.91 55.54 -31.25
N THR A 231 -18.91 56.20 -31.82
CA THR A 231 -20.06 56.74 -31.08
C THR A 231 -21.36 56.00 -31.43
N GLY A 232 -21.38 55.31 -32.57
CA GLY A 232 -22.48 54.45 -33.01
C GLY A 232 -22.39 53.01 -32.49
N THR A 233 -22.97 52.07 -33.25
CA THR A 233 -22.96 50.63 -32.95
C THR A 233 -22.49 49.80 -34.13
N ALA A 234 -21.74 48.73 -33.89
CA ALA A 234 -21.25 47.88 -34.96
C ALA A 234 -21.40 46.39 -34.66
N LYS A 235 -21.75 45.62 -35.70
CA LYS A 235 -21.75 44.15 -35.62
C LYS A 235 -20.98 43.57 -36.79
N MET A 236 -19.95 42.79 -36.50
CA MET A 236 -19.16 42.08 -37.48
C MET A 236 -19.28 40.57 -37.26
N THR A 237 -19.45 39.80 -38.32
CA THR A 237 -19.54 38.33 -38.27
C THR A 237 -18.68 37.71 -39.36
N VAL A 238 -17.78 36.80 -38.95
CA VAL A 238 -16.99 35.93 -39.84
C VAL A 238 -17.44 34.49 -39.59
N ASP A 239 -18.22 33.95 -40.51
CA ASP A 239 -18.90 32.65 -40.33
C ASP A 239 -18.58 31.66 -41.45
N GLY A 240 -18.51 30.37 -41.12
CA GLY A 240 -18.32 29.31 -42.11
C GLY A 240 -16.85 29.02 -42.45
N ALA A 241 -16.60 27.76 -42.82
CA ALA A 241 -15.27 27.26 -43.12
C ALA A 241 -14.62 28.00 -44.30
N GLY A 242 -13.38 28.43 -44.11
CA GLY A 242 -12.61 29.17 -45.12
C GLY A 242 -12.93 30.66 -45.18
N SER A 243 -13.96 31.13 -44.47
CA SER A 243 -14.22 32.57 -44.36
C SER A 243 -13.17 33.25 -43.48
N SER A 244 -12.67 34.41 -43.89
CA SER A 244 -11.58 35.06 -43.16
C SER A 244 -11.66 36.58 -43.15
N PHE A 245 -11.28 37.19 -42.02
CA PHE A 245 -10.98 38.62 -41.94
C PHE A 245 -9.57 38.89 -41.39
N GLU A 246 -8.87 39.86 -41.97
CA GLU A 246 -7.55 40.30 -41.52
C GLU A 246 -7.48 41.83 -41.32
N ALA A 247 -6.95 42.26 -40.18
CA ALA A 247 -6.66 43.67 -39.90
C ALA A 247 -5.28 43.90 -39.25
N GLY A 248 -4.78 45.13 -39.33
CA GLY A 248 -3.65 45.62 -38.53
C GLY A 248 -4.09 45.97 -37.12
N ASN A 249 -4.47 47.23 -36.84
CA ASN A 249 -5.03 47.58 -35.51
C ASN A 249 -6.55 47.50 -35.51
N VAL A 250 -7.14 47.10 -34.38
CA VAL A 250 -8.57 46.96 -34.19
C VAL A 250 -9.05 47.77 -32.98
N ALA A 251 -9.89 48.75 -33.21
CA ALA A 251 -10.56 49.54 -32.18
C ALA A 251 -12.02 49.07 -32.03
N LEU A 252 -12.42 48.70 -30.82
CA LEU A 252 -13.75 48.18 -30.51
C LEU A 252 -14.46 49.15 -29.55
N SER A 253 -15.63 49.66 -29.93
CA SER A 253 -16.51 50.43 -29.06
C SER A 253 -17.98 50.16 -29.39
N ASN A 254 -18.82 49.87 -28.41
CA ASN A 254 -20.24 49.57 -28.60
C ASN A 254 -20.50 48.56 -29.73
N SER A 255 -19.72 47.47 -29.72
CA SER A 255 -19.66 46.54 -30.85
C SER A 255 -19.62 45.07 -30.49
N ASP A 256 -20.11 44.26 -31.41
CA ASP A 256 -20.09 42.79 -31.36
C ASP A 256 -19.27 42.23 -32.53
N LEU A 257 -18.18 41.53 -32.21
CA LEU A 257 -17.38 40.76 -33.16
C LEU A 257 -17.65 39.27 -32.96
N ILE A 258 -18.19 38.60 -33.98
CA ILE A 258 -18.54 37.18 -33.93
C ILE A 258 -17.70 36.42 -34.94
N VAL A 259 -17.05 35.35 -34.51
CA VAL A 259 -16.34 34.39 -35.37
C VAL A 259 -16.92 33.01 -35.10
N SER A 260 -17.41 32.33 -36.13
CA SER A 260 -18.12 31.06 -35.98
C SER A 260 -17.98 30.13 -37.18
N GLY A 261 -18.50 28.90 -37.06
CA GLY A 261 -18.68 27.98 -38.19
C GLY A 261 -17.40 27.55 -38.93
N GLY A 262 -16.21 27.70 -38.33
CA GLY A 262 -14.93 27.45 -38.99
C GLY A 262 -14.26 28.69 -39.61
N GLY A 263 -14.80 29.88 -39.35
CA GLY A 263 -14.23 31.16 -39.80
C GLY A 263 -12.94 31.54 -39.06
N THR A 264 -12.16 32.43 -39.66
CA THR A 264 -10.90 32.93 -39.09
C THR A 264 -10.87 34.45 -39.00
N PHE A 265 -10.62 35.01 -37.81
CA PHE A 265 -10.30 36.43 -37.64
C PHE A 265 -8.84 36.58 -37.23
N THR A 266 -8.10 37.46 -37.90
CA THR A 266 -6.69 37.75 -37.58
C THR A 266 -6.47 39.24 -37.44
N THR A 267 -5.82 39.65 -36.35
CA THR A 267 -5.25 40.99 -36.19
C THR A 267 -3.74 40.90 -35.94
N THR A 268 -2.96 41.72 -36.63
CA THR A 268 -1.50 41.77 -36.45
C THR A 268 -1.06 42.85 -35.45
N GLY A 269 -1.89 43.86 -35.21
CA GLY A 269 -1.65 44.95 -34.28
C GLY A 269 -2.50 44.89 -33.01
N ASN A 270 -2.65 46.04 -32.36
CA ASN A 270 -3.40 46.17 -31.11
C ASN A 270 -4.88 45.90 -31.31
N MET A 271 -5.49 45.23 -30.34
CA MET A 271 -6.94 45.16 -30.24
C MET A 271 -7.41 45.58 -28.86
N GLY A 272 -8.43 46.43 -28.78
CA GLY A 272 -9.04 46.82 -27.52
C GLY A 272 -10.05 47.94 -27.67
N SER A 273 -10.38 48.58 -26.55
CA SER A 273 -11.31 49.70 -26.50
C SER A 273 -10.82 50.88 -27.35
N GLY A 274 -11.65 51.35 -28.29
CA GLY A 274 -11.34 52.52 -29.12
C GLY A 274 -11.56 53.86 -28.41
N GLN A 275 -12.29 53.87 -27.31
CA GLN A 275 -12.70 55.05 -26.53
C GLN A 275 -12.79 54.70 -25.03
N THR A 276 -12.98 55.71 -24.18
CA THR A 276 -13.28 55.54 -22.76
C THR A 276 -14.78 55.21 -22.54
N ASN A 277 -15.08 54.44 -21.50
CA ASN A 277 -16.42 54.09 -21.04
C ASN A 277 -17.31 53.41 -22.09
N VAL A 278 -16.73 52.49 -22.86
CA VAL A 278 -17.42 51.75 -23.93
C VAL A 278 -17.54 50.27 -23.60
N ASN A 279 -18.51 49.59 -24.23
CA ASN A 279 -18.71 48.15 -24.08
C ASN A 279 -18.44 47.46 -25.41
N PHE A 280 -17.74 46.33 -25.42
CA PHE A 280 -17.61 45.51 -26.63
C PHE A 280 -17.61 44.01 -26.30
N SER A 281 -18.02 43.19 -27.27
CA SER A 281 -18.03 41.74 -27.16
C SER A 281 -17.28 41.06 -28.32
N ILE A 282 -16.59 39.97 -28.01
CA ILE A 282 -15.93 39.08 -28.96
C ILE A 282 -16.47 37.66 -28.70
N THR A 283 -17.20 37.10 -29.64
CA THR A 283 -17.71 35.72 -29.55
C THR A 283 -16.96 34.83 -30.54
N VAL A 284 -16.32 33.78 -30.04
CA VAL A 284 -15.62 32.78 -30.86
C VAL A 284 -16.23 31.41 -30.56
N LYS A 285 -16.90 30.79 -31.54
CA LYS A 285 -17.63 29.55 -31.30
C LYS A 285 -17.48 28.54 -32.43
N ASP A 286 -17.78 27.30 -32.09
CA ASP A 286 -17.80 26.14 -33.00
C ASP A 286 -16.40 25.63 -33.38
N LYS A 287 -16.36 24.33 -33.66
CA LYS A 287 -15.12 23.61 -33.97
C LYS A 287 -14.52 24.10 -35.28
N GLY A 288 -13.21 24.34 -35.27
CA GLY A 288 -12.44 24.79 -36.45
C GLY A 288 -12.40 26.31 -36.61
N THR A 289 -13.17 27.05 -35.80
CA THR A 289 -13.11 28.51 -35.74
C THR A 289 -11.83 28.98 -35.07
N LEU A 290 -11.20 30.02 -35.62
CA LEU A 290 -9.90 30.51 -35.17
C LEU A 290 -9.87 32.03 -35.01
N PHE A 291 -9.51 32.50 -33.82
CA PHE A 291 -9.28 33.91 -33.53
C PHE A 291 -7.80 34.17 -33.25
N LYS A 292 -7.17 35.12 -33.92
CA LYS A 292 -5.74 35.44 -33.76
C LYS A 292 -5.53 36.92 -33.48
N ALA A 293 -4.72 37.23 -32.47
CA ALA A 293 -4.29 38.60 -32.18
C ALA A 293 -2.80 38.63 -31.81
N ASN A 294 -1.91 38.93 -32.78
CA ASN A 294 -0.48 38.68 -32.60
C ASN A 294 0.44 39.48 -33.56
N THR A 295 1.15 40.52 -33.06
CA THR A 295 2.62 40.70 -33.21
C THR A 295 3.16 41.86 -32.34
N ASP A 296 4.32 41.61 -31.70
CA ASP A 296 5.31 42.55 -31.13
C ASP A 296 4.91 43.47 -29.95
N GLN A 297 5.10 42.98 -28.72
CA GLN A 297 4.99 43.69 -27.42
C GLN A 297 3.59 44.19 -27.03
N ARG A 298 2.58 43.99 -27.88
CA ARG A 298 1.20 44.41 -27.61
C ARG A 298 0.21 43.30 -27.92
N GLY A 299 -1.02 43.41 -27.41
CA GLY A 299 -1.97 42.30 -27.37
C GLY A 299 -3.44 42.70 -27.34
N LEU A 300 -4.28 41.82 -26.80
CA LEU A 300 -5.71 42.06 -26.61
C LEU A 300 -5.94 42.73 -25.25
N TYR A 301 -6.50 43.94 -25.27
CA TYR A 301 -6.90 44.69 -24.09
C TYR A 301 -8.39 44.52 -23.83
N LEU A 302 -8.75 43.54 -22.99
CA LEU A 302 -10.12 43.37 -22.50
C LEU A 302 -10.32 44.31 -21.31
N GLY A 303 -11.12 45.35 -21.53
CA GLY A 303 -11.38 46.37 -20.52
C GLY A 303 -10.22 47.33 -20.29
N GLY A 304 -9.59 47.84 -21.34
CA GLY A 304 -8.56 48.88 -21.21
C GLY A 304 -9.08 50.19 -20.63
N GLN A 305 -10.10 50.77 -21.27
CA GLN A 305 -10.76 52.01 -20.84
C GLN A 305 -12.29 51.89 -20.76
N GLY A 306 -12.84 50.66 -20.75
CA GLY A 306 -14.27 50.35 -20.73
C GLY A 306 -14.50 48.90 -20.33
N ASN A 307 -15.63 48.28 -20.72
CA ASN A 307 -15.89 46.86 -20.48
C ASN A 307 -15.68 46.03 -21.75
N GLY A 308 -14.93 44.94 -21.66
CA GLY A 308 -14.73 44.01 -22.77
C GLY A 308 -15.09 42.59 -22.37
N LEU A 309 -15.91 41.91 -23.19
CA LEU A 309 -16.28 40.50 -23.01
C LEU A 309 -15.71 39.66 -24.15
N MET A 310 -15.07 38.54 -23.83
CA MET A 310 -14.70 37.50 -24.80
C MET A 310 -15.32 36.15 -24.40
N GLN A 311 -16.10 35.56 -25.28
CA GLN A 311 -16.73 34.25 -25.09
C GLN A 311 -16.14 33.24 -26.06
N LEU A 312 -15.67 32.09 -25.56
CA LEU A 312 -15.17 30.97 -26.35
C LEU A 312 -15.95 29.70 -26.05
N SER A 313 -16.47 29.03 -27.08
CA SER A 313 -17.28 27.83 -26.88
C SER A 313 -17.20 26.80 -28.02
N ASN A 314 -17.73 25.61 -27.75
CA ASN A 314 -18.00 24.57 -28.75
C ASN A 314 -16.80 24.14 -29.62
N GLY A 315 -15.59 24.11 -29.06
CA GLY A 315 -14.40 23.64 -29.78
C GLY A 315 -13.65 24.73 -30.55
N ALA A 316 -13.97 26.01 -30.32
CA ALA A 316 -13.27 27.15 -30.92
C ALA A 316 -11.85 27.32 -30.37
N ALA A 317 -10.97 27.93 -31.18
CA ALA A 317 -9.60 28.24 -30.79
C ALA A 317 -9.30 29.74 -30.86
N ALA A 318 -8.56 30.25 -29.88
CA ALA A 318 -7.98 31.59 -29.91
C ALA A 318 -6.48 31.54 -29.58
N ASP A 319 -5.67 32.27 -30.35
CA ASP A 319 -4.22 32.40 -30.19
C ASP A 319 -3.84 33.90 -30.10
N ILE A 320 -3.43 34.32 -28.92
CA ILE A 320 -3.21 35.72 -28.55
C ILE A 320 -1.76 35.90 -28.11
N ASN A 321 -1.11 37.00 -28.47
CA ASN A 321 0.27 37.25 -28.00
C ASN A 321 0.31 37.55 -26.49
N ALA A 322 -0.51 38.50 -26.07
CA ALA A 322 -0.56 39.05 -24.73
C ALA A 322 -2.01 39.40 -24.41
N LEU A 323 -2.44 39.08 -23.19
CA LEU A 323 -3.79 39.38 -22.73
C LEU A 323 -3.74 40.33 -21.54
N PHE A 324 -4.42 41.47 -21.67
CA PHE A 324 -4.56 42.45 -20.60
C PHE A 324 -6.02 42.50 -20.16
N MET A 325 -6.29 42.32 -18.86
CA MET A 325 -7.64 42.29 -18.28
C MET A 325 -7.80 43.41 -17.25
N GLY A 326 -8.41 44.52 -17.68
CA GLY A 326 -8.43 45.75 -16.90
C GLY A 326 -7.07 46.43 -16.89
N GLN A 327 -6.97 47.65 -17.45
CA GLN A 327 -5.71 48.40 -17.40
C GLN A 327 -5.61 49.21 -16.09
N LYS A 328 -4.41 49.21 -15.49
CA LYS A 328 -4.08 49.98 -14.28
C LYS A 328 -4.49 51.45 -14.40
N GLY A 329 -5.29 51.94 -13.44
CA GLY A 329 -5.66 53.36 -13.31
C GLY A 329 -6.72 53.88 -14.29
N ASN A 330 -7.30 53.04 -15.16
CA ASN A 330 -8.23 53.46 -16.21
C ASN A 330 -9.70 53.03 -15.97
N GLY A 331 -9.98 52.28 -14.89
CA GLY A 331 -11.34 51.88 -14.49
C GLY A 331 -12.05 50.87 -15.41
N GLY A 332 -11.37 50.29 -16.40
CA GLY A 332 -11.95 49.28 -17.30
C GLY A 332 -11.99 47.87 -16.71
N PHE A 333 -12.93 47.05 -17.19
CA PHE A 333 -13.20 45.69 -16.69
C PHE A 333 -13.23 44.65 -17.83
N GLY A 334 -12.40 43.61 -17.74
CA GLY A 334 -12.33 42.55 -18.75
C GLY A 334 -13.02 41.26 -18.31
N VAL A 335 -13.76 40.59 -19.19
CA VAL A 335 -14.37 39.28 -18.93
C VAL A 335 -13.97 38.28 -20.00
N ILE A 336 -13.54 37.09 -19.59
CA ILE A 336 -13.37 35.91 -20.46
C ILE A 336 -14.22 34.77 -19.94
N GLU A 337 -15.00 34.17 -20.84
CA GLU A 337 -15.76 32.94 -20.60
C GLU A 337 -15.35 31.88 -21.62
N ALA A 338 -14.50 30.94 -21.21
CA ALA A 338 -14.10 29.81 -22.03
C ALA A 338 -14.80 28.54 -21.53
N THR A 339 -15.61 27.90 -22.39
CA THR A 339 -16.38 26.70 -22.01
C THR A 339 -16.44 25.65 -23.12
N GLY A 340 -16.68 24.39 -22.74
CA GLY A 340 -16.93 23.31 -23.68
C GLY A 340 -15.67 22.54 -24.12
N LEU A 341 -15.86 21.25 -24.36
CA LEU A 341 -14.79 20.33 -24.77
C LEU A 341 -14.13 20.79 -26.08
N GLY A 342 -12.80 20.82 -26.08
CA GLY A 342 -12.00 21.18 -27.25
C GLY A 342 -11.84 22.68 -27.46
N THR A 343 -12.53 23.53 -26.70
CA THR A 343 -12.31 24.98 -26.72
C THR A 343 -10.92 25.29 -26.16
N THR A 344 -10.11 26.06 -26.89
CA THR A 344 -8.74 26.40 -26.48
C THR A 344 -8.48 27.90 -26.58
N LEU A 345 -7.97 28.51 -25.51
CA LEU A 345 -7.38 29.83 -25.53
C LEU A 345 -5.88 29.68 -25.25
N LYS A 346 -5.03 30.28 -26.08
CA LYS A 346 -3.58 30.28 -25.92
C LYS A 346 -3.10 31.72 -25.86
N THR A 347 -2.25 32.04 -24.89
CA THR A 347 -1.61 33.35 -24.77
C THR A 347 -0.14 33.25 -24.36
N GLY A 348 0.66 34.26 -24.70
CA GLY A 348 2.03 34.41 -24.17
C GLY A 348 2.01 34.73 -22.68
N PHE A 349 1.38 35.83 -22.28
CA PHE A 349 1.23 36.24 -20.88
C PHE A 349 -0.16 36.82 -20.58
N VAL A 350 -0.49 36.91 -19.29
CA VAL A 350 -1.72 37.53 -18.79
C VAL A 350 -1.40 38.57 -17.72
N GLU A 351 -1.93 39.76 -17.87
CA GLU A 351 -1.82 40.86 -16.92
C GLU A 351 -3.22 41.33 -16.50
N GLY A 352 -3.62 41.04 -15.26
CA GLY A 352 -4.95 41.35 -14.73
C GLY A 352 -4.93 42.40 -13.63
N ASN A 353 -5.62 43.53 -13.86
CA ASN A 353 -6.00 44.48 -12.82
C ASN A 353 -7.47 44.34 -12.41
N ALA A 354 -8.42 44.33 -13.35
CA ALA A 354 -9.85 44.27 -13.02
C ALA A 354 -10.58 43.43 -14.07
N GLY A 355 -11.14 42.30 -13.63
CA GLY A 355 -11.80 41.40 -14.55
C GLY A 355 -12.11 40.02 -14.00
N LEU A 356 -12.83 39.24 -14.80
CA LEU A 356 -13.22 37.87 -14.53
C LEU A 356 -12.73 36.94 -15.63
N LEU A 357 -12.04 35.87 -15.25
CA LEU A 357 -11.62 34.80 -16.16
C LEU A 357 -12.27 33.49 -15.71
N ASN A 358 -13.17 32.94 -16.53
CA ASN A 358 -13.82 31.67 -16.27
C ASN A 358 -13.38 30.62 -17.30
N VAL A 359 -12.80 29.52 -16.83
CA VAL A 359 -12.46 28.34 -17.65
C VAL A 359 -13.28 27.16 -17.17
N SER A 360 -14.14 26.61 -18.03
CA SER A 360 -15.12 25.60 -17.61
C SER A 360 -15.34 24.44 -18.59
N ASN A 361 -15.90 23.35 -18.07
CA ASN A 361 -16.53 22.26 -18.86
C ASN A 361 -15.68 21.74 -20.04
N GLY A 362 -14.40 21.45 -19.80
CA GLY A 362 -13.50 20.89 -20.82
C GLY A 362 -12.68 21.91 -21.61
N ALA A 363 -12.87 23.21 -21.39
CA ALA A 363 -12.08 24.26 -22.02
C ALA A 363 -10.65 24.30 -21.46
N LYS A 364 -9.69 24.69 -22.31
CA LYS A 364 -8.27 24.79 -21.94
C LYS A 364 -7.77 26.20 -22.18
N PHE A 365 -7.24 26.84 -21.14
CA PHE A 365 -6.51 28.10 -21.23
C PHE A 365 -5.03 27.85 -20.97
N GLN A 366 -4.18 28.11 -21.96
CA GLN A 366 -2.74 27.91 -21.90
C GLN A 366 -2.01 29.26 -21.94
N VAL A 367 -1.22 29.54 -20.91
CA VAL A 367 -0.34 30.71 -20.80
C VAL A 367 1.10 30.23 -20.91
N LEU A 368 1.82 30.66 -21.95
CA LEU A 368 3.16 30.17 -22.26
C LEU A 368 4.25 30.73 -21.35
N ASN A 369 4.01 31.88 -20.73
CA ASN A 369 4.93 32.54 -19.79
C ASN A 369 4.25 32.65 -18.42
N SER A 370 3.88 33.86 -18.02
CA SER A 370 3.38 34.17 -16.68
C SER A 370 1.99 34.81 -16.72
N MET A 371 1.27 34.63 -15.61
CA MET A 371 -0.02 35.23 -15.35
C MET A 371 0.06 36.01 -14.04
N THR A 372 -0.25 37.30 -14.08
CA THR A 372 -0.25 38.18 -12.91
C THR A 372 -1.65 38.67 -12.61
N MET A 373 -2.08 38.51 -11.37
CA MET A 373 -3.36 38.92 -10.82
C MET A 373 -3.09 39.92 -9.69
N GLY A 374 -3.76 41.06 -9.65
CA GLY A 374 -3.51 42.04 -8.60
C GLY A 374 -2.48 43.12 -8.98
N LEU A 375 -2.42 43.60 -10.21
CA LEU A 375 -1.34 44.51 -10.71
C LEU A 375 -1.29 45.91 -10.08
N ALA A 376 -2.34 46.34 -9.38
CA ALA A 376 -2.38 47.63 -8.69
C ALA A 376 -3.27 47.56 -7.46
N GLY A 377 -3.14 48.53 -6.55
CA GLY A 377 -3.86 48.54 -5.27
C GLY A 377 -5.40 48.54 -5.37
N ASP A 378 -5.96 48.93 -6.51
CA ASP A 378 -7.40 48.91 -6.81
C ASP A 378 -7.87 47.63 -7.52
N SER A 379 -7.00 46.63 -7.64
CA SER A 379 -7.27 45.42 -8.40
C SER A 379 -8.44 44.60 -7.83
N SER A 380 -9.21 44.01 -8.74
CA SER A 380 -10.37 43.14 -8.47
C SER A 380 -10.36 41.89 -9.37
N PHE A 381 -9.18 41.48 -9.85
CA PHE A 381 -9.07 40.40 -10.83
C PHE A 381 -9.32 39.01 -10.22
N VAL A 382 -10.28 38.28 -10.77
CA VAL A 382 -10.67 36.94 -10.35
C VAL A 382 -10.54 35.95 -11.51
N ALA A 383 -9.93 34.80 -11.25
CA ALA A 383 -9.92 33.67 -12.16
C ALA A 383 -10.57 32.46 -11.50
N ALA A 384 -11.46 31.77 -12.21
CA ALA A 384 -12.13 30.55 -11.75
C ALA A 384 -11.98 29.43 -12.79
N VAL A 385 -11.64 28.23 -12.30
CA VAL A 385 -11.50 27.02 -13.12
C VAL A 385 -12.40 25.93 -12.54
N ALA A 386 -13.36 25.44 -13.33
CA ALA A 386 -14.41 24.55 -12.84
C ALA A 386 -14.89 23.51 -13.87
N GLY A 387 -15.38 22.37 -13.39
CA GLY A 387 -16.00 21.35 -14.23
C GLY A 387 -14.99 20.43 -14.93
N SER A 388 -15.44 19.22 -15.20
CA SER A 388 -14.60 18.14 -15.70
C SER A 388 -13.83 18.53 -16.97
N GLY A 389 -12.51 18.33 -16.94
CA GLY A 389 -11.61 18.57 -18.08
C GLY A 389 -11.23 20.04 -18.29
N ALA A 390 -11.73 20.98 -17.49
CA ALA A 390 -11.29 22.37 -17.52
C ALA A 390 -9.83 22.49 -17.06
N LEU A 391 -9.01 23.22 -17.81
CA LEU A 391 -7.58 23.36 -17.53
C LEU A 391 -7.13 24.81 -17.69
N LEU A 392 -6.55 25.39 -16.65
CA LEU A 392 -5.66 26.56 -16.73
C LEU A 392 -4.23 26.07 -16.59
N SER A 393 -3.43 26.19 -17.64
CA SER A 393 -2.01 25.81 -17.62
C SER A 393 -1.15 27.06 -17.80
N VAL A 394 -0.18 27.27 -16.90
CA VAL A 394 0.73 28.41 -16.92
C VAL A 394 2.17 27.91 -16.79
N ALA A 395 2.96 28.05 -17.85
CA ALA A 395 4.26 27.37 -17.92
C ALA A 395 5.28 27.88 -16.89
N GLN A 396 5.35 29.19 -16.66
CA GLN A 396 6.31 29.78 -15.73
C GLN A 396 5.70 30.05 -14.36
N ALA A 397 4.93 31.13 -14.19
CA ALA A 397 4.43 31.51 -12.87
C ALA A 397 3.02 32.11 -12.89
N ILE A 398 2.23 31.78 -11.86
CA ILE A 398 1.04 32.55 -11.48
C ILE A 398 1.41 33.37 -10.24
N THR A 399 1.30 34.69 -10.36
CA THR A 399 1.42 35.62 -9.21
C THR A 399 0.04 36.12 -8.84
N VAL A 400 -0.41 35.79 -7.63
CA VAL A 400 -1.68 36.22 -7.08
C VAL A 400 -1.43 37.30 -6.03
N GLY A 401 -1.98 38.48 -6.28
CA GLY A 401 -1.91 39.63 -5.38
C GLY A 401 -0.62 40.44 -5.48
N ALA A 402 -0.14 40.72 -6.70
CA ALA A 402 1.16 41.36 -6.95
C ALA A 402 1.38 42.66 -6.15
N ASP A 403 0.54 43.68 -6.41
CA ASP A 403 0.49 44.98 -5.71
C ASP A 403 -0.86 45.20 -5.00
N GLY A 404 -1.96 44.64 -5.52
CA GLY A 404 -3.31 44.72 -4.94
C GLY A 404 -4.00 43.35 -4.90
N ALA A 405 -5.33 43.33 -4.74
CA ALA A 405 -6.07 42.09 -4.55
C ALA A 405 -6.16 41.24 -5.84
N GLY A 406 -5.88 39.95 -5.72
CA GLY A 406 -6.10 38.97 -6.79
C GLY A 406 -6.65 37.67 -6.21
N ARG A 407 -7.54 36.99 -6.94
CA ARG A 407 -8.17 35.75 -6.46
C ARG A 407 -8.22 34.66 -7.52
N LEU A 408 -7.69 33.48 -7.19
CA LEU A 408 -7.78 32.27 -8.02
C LEU A 408 -8.66 31.21 -7.34
N ASP A 409 -9.71 30.77 -8.01
CA ASP A 409 -10.63 29.73 -7.55
C ASP A 409 -10.43 28.45 -8.36
N VAL A 410 -10.02 27.38 -7.68
CA VAL A 410 -9.86 26.03 -8.23
C VAL A 410 -11.02 25.18 -7.73
N LEU A 411 -12.09 25.18 -8.51
CA LEU A 411 -13.38 24.59 -8.16
C LEU A 411 -13.47 23.13 -8.64
N ASP A 412 -14.54 22.45 -8.24
CA ASP A 412 -14.75 21.02 -8.47
C ASP A 412 -14.56 20.62 -9.94
N GLY A 413 -13.73 19.59 -10.17
CA GLY A 413 -13.36 19.10 -11.51
C GLY A 413 -12.39 19.98 -12.32
N GLY A 414 -12.11 21.20 -11.88
CA GLY A 414 -11.17 22.11 -12.51
C GLY A 414 -9.71 21.77 -12.21
N VAL A 415 -8.81 22.02 -13.18
CA VAL A 415 -7.38 21.79 -13.04
C VAL A 415 -6.60 23.08 -13.28
N VAL A 416 -5.73 23.45 -12.34
CA VAL A 416 -4.69 24.45 -12.54
C VAL A 416 -3.34 23.75 -12.55
N ASP A 417 -2.53 23.96 -13.59
CA ASP A 417 -1.16 23.44 -13.69
C ASP A 417 -0.17 24.57 -13.93
N VAL A 418 0.64 24.87 -12.92
CA VAL A 418 1.57 26.01 -12.92
C VAL A 418 3.01 25.58 -12.68
N GLY A 419 3.98 26.26 -13.29
CA GLY A 419 5.40 26.12 -12.93
C GLY A 419 5.66 26.53 -11.48
N GLN A 420 5.44 27.80 -11.16
CA GLN A 420 5.56 28.37 -9.83
C GLN A 420 4.29 29.12 -9.41
N LEU A 421 3.78 28.85 -8.21
CA LEU A 421 2.68 29.62 -7.63
C LEU A 421 3.22 30.62 -6.59
N VAL A 422 2.95 31.90 -6.78
CA VAL A 422 3.29 32.96 -5.81
C VAL A 422 2.01 33.61 -5.31
N ILE A 423 1.75 33.52 -4.01
CA ILE A 423 0.60 34.18 -3.36
C ILE A 423 1.16 35.27 -2.45
N ASN A 424 1.10 36.53 -2.89
CA ASN A 424 1.56 37.68 -2.11
C ASN A 424 0.49 38.12 -1.08
N ASN A 425 0.80 39.08 -0.21
CA ASN A 425 -0.02 39.46 0.96
C ASN A 425 -1.52 39.69 0.68
N LEU A 426 -1.87 40.22 -0.50
CA LEU A 426 -3.26 40.50 -0.91
C LEU A 426 -3.84 39.44 -1.85
N GLY A 427 -3.10 38.36 -2.09
CA GLY A 427 -3.50 37.26 -2.93
C GLY A 427 -4.31 36.22 -2.17
N VAL A 428 -5.35 35.70 -2.82
CA VAL A 428 -6.20 34.62 -2.30
C VAL A 428 -6.27 33.49 -3.33
N VAL A 429 -5.96 32.27 -2.90
CA VAL A 429 -6.20 31.06 -3.69
C VAL A 429 -7.20 30.20 -2.94
N ASN A 430 -8.33 29.86 -3.56
CA ASN A 430 -9.31 28.94 -3.01
C ASN A 430 -9.20 27.60 -3.74
N LEU A 431 -9.01 26.51 -3.00
CA LEU A 431 -9.00 25.14 -3.51
C LEU A 431 -10.22 24.41 -2.93
N GLN A 432 -11.22 24.19 -3.79
CA GLN A 432 -12.56 23.73 -3.45
C GLN A 432 -12.99 22.60 -4.41
N GLY A 433 -12.36 21.44 -4.25
CA GLY A 433 -12.69 20.20 -4.98
C GLY A 433 -11.87 19.94 -6.24
N GLY A 434 -11.24 20.99 -6.79
CA GLY A 434 -10.38 20.86 -7.97
C GLY A 434 -8.96 20.32 -7.70
N LEU A 435 -8.10 20.43 -8.71
CA LEU A 435 -6.70 20.00 -8.68
C LEU A 435 -5.76 21.17 -8.98
N LEU A 436 -4.97 21.56 -7.98
CA LEU A 436 -3.93 22.56 -8.10
C LEU A 436 -2.56 21.88 -8.18
N LYS A 437 -1.92 21.89 -9.35
CA LYS A 437 -0.58 21.36 -9.57
C LYS A 437 0.44 22.49 -9.66
N LEU A 438 1.54 22.39 -8.91
CA LEU A 438 2.61 23.36 -8.90
C LEU A 438 3.99 22.67 -8.92
N GLY A 439 4.97 23.30 -9.57
CA GLY A 439 6.37 22.86 -9.50
C GLY A 439 7.05 23.38 -8.23
N SER A 440 6.85 24.65 -7.92
CA SER A 440 7.27 25.29 -6.67
C SER A 440 6.23 26.32 -6.21
N GLY A 441 6.31 26.74 -4.95
CA GLY A 441 5.35 27.66 -4.36
C GLY A 441 5.98 28.64 -3.38
N LYS A 442 5.41 29.84 -3.27
CA LYS A 442 5.67 30.80 -2.19
C LYS A 442 4.36 31.41 -1.73
N ILE A 443 4.14 31.47 -0.42
CA ILE A 443 2.93 32.04 0.17
C ILE A 443 3.29 33.12 1.20
N ALA A 444 2.62 34.26 1.07
CA ALA A 444 2.57 35.37 2.03
C ALA A 444 1.12 35.88 2.20
N GLY A 445 0.23 35.62 1.23
CA GLY A 445 -1.22 35.79 1.34
C GLY A 445 -1.94 34.54 1.85
N SER A 446 -3.13 34.26 1.32
CA SER A 446 -4.01 33.19 1.80
C SER A 446 -4.19 32.05 0.79
N LEU A 447 -3.99 30.82 1.23
CA LEU A 447 -4.42 29.59 0.55
C LEU A 447 -5.55 28.96 1.36
N ASN A 448 -6.77 29.13 0.89
CA ASN A 448 -7.96 28.53 1.49
C ASN A 448 -8.16 27.15 0.86
N TRP A 449 -7.56 26.13 1.47
CA TRP A 449 -7.73 24.76 1.04
C TRP A 449 -8.90 24.12 1.79
N GLU A 450 -10.08 24.09 1.17
CA GLU A 450 -11.26 23.49 1.78
C GLU A 450 -11.38 22.01 1.41
N SER A 451 -11.16 21.67 0.13
CA SER A 451 -11.21 20.31 -0.40
C SER A 451 -10.48 20.23 -1.73
N GLY A 452 -10.24 19.03 -2.25
CA GLY A 452 -9.54 18.81 -3.51
C GLY A 452 -8.06 18.51 -3.31
N THR A 453 -7.31 18.49 -4.42
CA THR A 453 -5.94 17.99 -4.46
C THR A 453 -4.93 19.11 -4.66
N LEU A 454 -3.97 19.21 -3.76
CA LEU A 454 -2.76 20.01 -3.94
C LEU A 454 -1.61 19.09 -4.35
N ASN A 455 -1.05 19.29 -5.54
CA ASN A 455 -0.03 18.42 -6.13
C ASN A 455 1.30 19.13 -6.39
N PHE A 456 2.38 18.62 -5.81
CA PHE A 456 3.74 19.07 -6.10
C PHE A 456 4.38 18.18 -7.18
N LYS A 457 4.83 18.79 -8.28
CA LYS A 457 5.49 18.10 -9.40
C LYS A 457 6.93 17.67 -9.09
N SER A 458 7.53 18.29 -8.07
CA SER A 458 8.92 18.09 -7.61
C SER A 458 8.93 17.69 -6.14
N ASN A 459 10.12 17.44 -5.58
CA ASN A 459 10.26 17.19 -4.14
C ASN A 459 9.72 18.37 -3.33
N TYR A 460 8.96 18.05 -2.29
CA TYR A 460 8.37 19.01 -1.36
C TYR A 460 8.76 18.69 0.07
N ALA A 461 9.10 19.71 0.86
CA ALA A 461 9.31 19.61 2.30
C ALA A 461 8.31 20.48 3.07
N THR A 462 7.82 20.01 4.21
CA THR A 462 7.08 20.85 5.16
C THR A 462 7.91 22.07 5.59
N GLY A 463 7.25 23.13 6.03
CA GLY A 463 7.87 24.44 6.30
C GLY A 463 7.82 25.40 5.09
N ASP A 464 8.18 24.94 3.89
CA ASP A 464 8.37 25.80 2.71
C ASP A 464 7.09 26.54 2.27
N PHE A 465 6.04 25.78 1.93
CA PHE A 465 4.80 26.31 1.34
C PHE A 465 3.58 26.13 2.25
N LEU A 466 3.43 25.00 2.94
CA LEU A 466 2.26 24.68 3.78
C LEU A 466 2.52 24.91 5.27
N GLY A 467 3.66 25.52 5.62
CA GLY A 467 4.08 25.75 7.00
C GLY A 467 4.61 24.49 7.69
N HIS A 468 5.02 24.65 8.95
CA HIS A 468 5.66 23.62 9.76
C HIS A 468 4.66 22.63 10.39
N ASP A 469 3.46 23.08 10.71
CA ASP A 469 2.40 22.27 11.32
C ASP A 469 1.19 22.19 10.41
N MET A 470 0.98 21.03 9.81
CA MET A 470 -0.03 20.85 8.78
C MET A 470 -1.09 19.83 9.19
N VAL A 471 -2.36 20.15 8.97
CA VAL A 471 -3.49 19.25 9.18
C VAL A 471 -4.25 19.05 7.88
N LEU A 472 -4.34 17.79 7.43
CA LEU A 472 -5.14 17.36 6.28
C LEU A 472 -6.52 16.89 6.75
N SER A 473 -7.52 17.73 6.52
CA SER A 473 -8.93 17.47 6.84
C SER A 473 -9.62 16.60 5.78
N ALA A 474 -10.81 16.11 6.09
CA ALA A 474 -11.63 15.34 5.16
C ALA A 474 -11.79 16.06 3.80
N GLY A 475 -11.58 15.34 2.70
CA GLY A 475 -11.65 15.87 1.34
C GLY A 475 -10.38 16.56 0.84
N GLN A 476 -9.37 16.75 1.68
CA GLN A 476 -8.06 17.28 1.27
C GLN A 476 -7.10 16.14 0.89
N ILE A 477 -6.48 16.25 -0.27
CA ILE A 477 -5.46 15.31 -0.76
C ILE A 477 -4.16 16.05 -1.04
N LEU A 478 -3.11 15.74 -0.27
CA LEU A 478 -1.76 16.18 -0.58
C LEU A 478 -1.10 15.17 -1.52
N LYS A 479 -0.69 15.61 -2.71
CA LYS A 479 -0.05 14.76 -3.72
C LYS A 479 1.37 15.22 -4.02
N GLY A 480 2.28 14.27 -4.18
CA GLY A 480 3.63 14.50 -4.70
C GLY A 480 3.92 13.56 -5.85
N ASP A 481 4.23 14.11 -7.03
CA ASP A 481 4.74 13.34 -8.16
C ASP A 481 6.23 12.92 -7.95
N ALA A 482 6.82 13.27 -6.80
CA ALA A 482 8.16 12.88 -6.35
C ALA A 482 8.17 12.59 -4.82
N GLN A 483 9.16 13.08 -4.07
CA GLN A 483 9.22 12.92 -2.61
C GLN A 483 8.39 13.97 -1.88
N ILE A 484 7.63 13.57 -0.85
CA ILE A 484 7.16 14.43 0.23
C ILE A 484 7.97 14.15 1.49
N ARG A 485 8.58 15.20 2.05
CA ARG A 485 9.41 15.12 3.25
C ARG A 485 8.79 15.93 4.39
N VAL A 486 8.67 15.33 5.57
CA VAL A 486 8.40 16.07 6.81
C VAL A 486 9.74 16.41 7.46
N GLY A 487 10.04 17.70 7.51
CA GLY A 487 11.30 18.25 8.02
C GLY A 487 11.46 18.08 9.53
N ALA A 488 12.69 18.22 10.02
CA ALA A 488 12.97 18.15 11.46
C ALA A 488 12.25 19.28 12.21
N GLY A 489 11.44 18.92 13.22
CA GLY A 489 10.62 19.86 13.99
C GLY A 489 9.23 20.11 13.42
N ASP A 490 8.93 19.58 12.24
CA ASP A 490 7.63 19.75 11.58
C ASP A 490 6.64 18.64 11.94
N SER A 491 5.35 18.92 11.73
CA SER A 491 4.26 17.96 11.95
C SER A 491 3.28 17.87 10.78
N LEU A 492 2.84 16.65 10.46
CA LEU A 492 1.79 16.38 9.47
C LEU A 492 0.71 15.45 10.04
N THR A 493 -0.47 16.01 10.31
CA THR A 493 -1.62 15.26 10.84
C THR A 493 -2.66 15.03 9.77
N PHE A 494 -3.17 13.81 9.69
CA PHE A 494 -4.22 13.41 8.77
C PHE A 494 -5.52 13.21 9.55
N ALA A 495 -6.41 14.19 9.51
CA ALA A 495 -7.71 14.22 10.19
C ALA A 495 -8.86 13.98 9.18
N GLY A 496 -8.84 12.83 8.51
CA GLY A 496 -9.75 12.44 7.43
C GLY A 496 -9.21 12.74 6.02
N GLY A 497 -8.09 13.46 5.91
CA GLY A 497 -7.40 13.71 4.64
C GLY A 497 -6.45 12.59 4.21
N ALA A 498 -5.89 12.72 3.01
CA ALA A 498 -5.01 11.71 2.42
C ALA A 498 -3.71 12.31 1.87
N LEU A 499 -2.65 11.50 1.87
CA LEU A 499 -1.42 11.77 1.11
C LEU A 499 -1.19 10.69 0.05
N GLN A 500 -0.74 11.12 -1.12
CA GLN A 500 -0.32 10.26 -2.22
C GLN A 500 1.04 10.75 -2.75
N ALA A 501 2.11 10.01 -2.51
CA ALA A 501 3.44 10.36 -3.02
C ALA A 501 4.12 9.17 -3.71
N ILE A 502 5.20 9.43 -4.45
CA ILE A 502 6.11 8.34 -4.82
C ILE A 502 6.87 7.89 -3.58
N ASP A 503 7.50 8.82 -2.87
CA ASP A 503 8.21 8.55 -1.63
C ASP A 503 7.73 9.51 -0.52
N PHE A 504 7.54 8.97 0.67
CA PHE A 504 7.29 9.75 1.87
C PHE A 504 8.44 9.54 2.86
N GLN A 505 9.00 10.63 3.39
CA GLN A 505 10.08 10.59 4.37
C GLN A 505 9.79 11.52 5.54
N MET A 506 10.08 11.05 6.75
CA MET A 506 10.09 11.87 7.96
C MET A 506 11.50 11.93 8.51
N ASP A 507 12.01 13.13 8.74
CA ASP A 507 13.31 13.33 9.38
C ASP A 507 13.31 12.99 10.87
N VAL A 508 14.50 12.98 11.48
CA VAL A 508 14.64 12.93 12.94
C VAL A 508 13.92 14.14 13.55
N ASN A 509 13.17 13.92 14.63
CA ASN A 509 12.31 14.91 15.31
C ASN A 509 11.11 15.42 14.48
N ALA A 510 10.86 14.87 13.29
CA ALA A 510 9.60 15.09 12.58
C ALA A 510 8.47 14.25 13.20
N SER A 511 7.22 14.67 13.03
CA SER A 511 6.06 13.91 13.48
C SER A 511 4.96 13.79 12.42
N ALA A 512 4.27 12.66 12.39
CA ALA A 512 3.11 12.48 11.53
C ALA A 512 2.06 11.59 12.21
N THR A 513 0.79 11.90 12.00
CA THR A 513 -0.34 11.18 12.62
C THR A 513 -1.36 10.76 11.58
N VAL A 514 -1.50 9.47 11.32
CA VAL A 514 -2.49 8.93 10.37
C VAL A 514 -3.77 8.56 11.11
N GLY A 515 -4.69 9.53 11.20
CA GLY A 515 -5.97 9.39 11.90
C GLY A 515 -6.99 8.48 11.20
N ARG A 516 -8.15 8.28 11.85
CA ARG A 516 -9.25 7.49 11.30
C ARG A 516 -9.74 8.06 9.97
N ALA A 517 -10.13 7.16 9.06
CA ALA A 517 -10.53 7.49 7.69
C ALA A 517 -9.47 8.25 6.87
N SER A 518 -8.23 8.32 7.35
CA SER A 518 -7.09 8.89 6.63
C SER A 518 -6.25 7.79 5.97
N SER A 519 -5.54 8.17 4.90
CA SER A 519 -4.58 7.29 4.26
C SER A 519 -3.27 8.00 3.92
N LEU A 520 -2.15 7.37 4.25
CA LEU A 520 -0.83 7.71 3.76
C LEU A 520 -0.42 6.67 2.71
N ALA A 521 -0.41 7.05 1.43
CA ALA A 521 -0.02 6.16 0.34
C ALA A 521 1.28 6.64 -0.32
N ALA A 522 2.30 5.77 -0.33
CA ALA A 522 3.54 5.97 -1.06
C ALA A 522 4.13 4.64 -1.52
N ASN A 523 5.08 4.64 -2.46
CA ASN A 523 5.84 3.42 -2.76
C ASN A 523 6.72 3.07 -1.55
N THR A 524 7.36 4.07 -0.95
CA THR A 524 8.15 3.94 0.28
C THR A 524 7.69 4.95 1.33
N VAL A 525 7.56 4.49 2.57
CA VAL A 525 7.28 5.31 3.76
C VAL A 525 8.46 5.16 4.73
N LYS A 526 9.32 6.17 4.80
CA LYS A 526 10.51 6.18 5.66
C LYS A 526 10.25 7.01 6.90
N ASN A 527 10.23 6.37 8.07
CA ASN A 527 10.10 7.05 9.35
C ASN A 527 11.44 7.07 10.09
N TYR A 528 12.10 8.24 10.15
CA TYR A 528 13.21 8.50 11.07
C TYR A 528 12.77 9.32 12.31
N GLY A 529 11.53 9.78 12.34
CA GLY A 529 10.92 10.58 13.41
C GLY A 529 9.87 9.79 14.20
N ARG A 530 8.70 10.41 14.46
CA ARG A 530 7.58 9.80 15.18
C ARG A 530 6.34 9.67 14.29
N LEU A 531 6.03 8.45 13.85
CA LEU A 531 4.80 8.13 13.10
C LEU A 531 3.74 7.52 14.01
N MET A 532 2.60 8.17 14.18
CA MET A 532 1.46 7.65 14.94
C MET A 532 0.38 7.12 13.99
N LEU A 533 -0.06 5.89 14.22
CA LEU A 533 -1.26 5.34 13.63
C LEU A 533 -2.41 5.57 14.62
N ASP A 534 -3.41 6.35 14.23
CA ASP A 534 -4.61 6.63 15.04
C ASP A 534 -5.86 6.13 14.30
N GLY A 535 -5.83 4.86 13.94
CA GLY A 535 -6.89 4.13 13.21
C GLY A 535 -6.86 4.28 11.69
N GLY A 536 -5.90 5.02 11.13
CA GLY A 536 -5.74 5.18 9.69
C GLY A 536 -4.98 4.04 9.00
N SER A 537 -4.80 4.18 7.68
CA SER A 537 -4.06 3.21 6.86
C SER A 537 -2.80 3.81 6.28
N VAL A 538 -1.68 3.09 6.38
CA VAL A 538 -0.47 3.36 5.61
C VAL A 538 -0.39 2.34 4.48
N ASN A 539 -0.13 2.78 3.26
CA ASN A 539 0.03 1.93 2.08
C ASN A 539 1.41 2.18 1.45
N GLY A 540 2.25 1.16 1.39
CA GLY A 540 3.61 1.24 0.84
C GLY A 540 4.59 0.30 1.52
N ALA A 541 5.85 0.30 1.06
CA ALA A 541 6.95 -0.30 1.79
C ALA A 541 7.31 0.58 3.00
N VAL A 542 6.95 0.15 4.20
CA VAL A 542 7.13 0.93 5.43
C VAL A 542 8.45 0.57 6.08
N LEU A 543 9.33 1.57 6.22
CA LEU A 543 10.63 1.47 6.85
C LEU A 543 10.65 2.34 8.11
N ASN A 544 10.52 1.71 9.28
CA ASN A 544 10.56 2.38 10.56
C ASN A 544 11.95 2.29 11.21
N ALA A 545 12.71 3.38 11.19
CA ALA A 545 13.96 3.54 11.91
C ALA A 545 13.85 4.48 13.13
N GLY A 546 12.74 5.23 13.24
CA GLY A 546 12.41 6.08 14.38
C GLY A 546 11.45 5.39 15.36
N THR A 547 10.42 6.12 15.79
CA THR A 547 9.35 5.60 16.66
C THR A 547 8.03 5.52 15.89
N MET A 548 7.37 4.37 15.94
CA MET A 548 5.98 4.19 15.56
C MET A 548 5.12 3.96 16.80
N THR A 549 3.88 4.46 16.80
CA THR A 549 2.94 4.27 17.92
C THR A 549 1.51 4.05 17.43
N GLY A 550 0.68 3.39 18.23
CA GLY A 550 -0.78 3.38 18.06
C GLY A 550 -1.34 2.21 17.25
N SER A 551 -2.50 2.42 16.62
CA SER A 551 -3.36 1.38 16.01
C SER A 551 -3.69 1.73 14.56
N GLY A 552 -3.78 0.76 13.67
CA GLY A 552 -4.15 1.01 12.26
C GLY A 552 -3.84 -0.15 11.34
N THR A 553 -3.85 0.11 10.03
CA THR A 553 -3.48 -0.91 9.04
C THR A 553 -2.24 -0.51 8.27
N ILE A 554 -1.32 -1.45 8.09
CA ILE A 554 -0.19 -1.33 7.17
C ILE A 554 -0.47 -2.23 5.97
N ARG A 555 -0.67 -1.61 4.82
CA ARG A 555 -0.95 -2.25 3.54
C ARG A 555 0.23 -2.10 2.60
N ALA A 556 0.35 -3.03 1.66
CA ALA A 556 1.21 -2.81 0.50
C ALA A 556 0.67 -3.59 -0.71
N ASN A 557 0.64 -2.92 -1.86
CA ASN A 557 0.01 -3.45 -3.07
C ASN A 557 1.01 -4.14 -4.02
N ALA A 558 2.32 -4.07 -3.74
CA ALA A 558 3.37 -4.68 -4.54
C ALA A 558 4.03 -5.86 -3.81
N ALA A 559 4.36 -6.93 -4.54
CA ALA A 559 4.94 -8.16 -3.98
C ALA A 559 6.26 -7.96 -3.20
N GLN A 560 6.95 -6.83 -3.37
CA GLN A 560 8.21 -6.50 -2.69
C GLN A 560 8.04 -5.45 -1.58
N ALA A 561 6.84 -4.89 -1.39
CA ALA A 561 6.58 -3.86 -0.39
C ALA A 561 6.06 -4.52 0.90
N GLY A 562 6.82 -4.41 2.00
CA GLY A 562 6.48 -4.97 3.31
C GLY A 562 6.76 -3.99 4.45
N PHE A 563 6.76 -4.47 5.68
CA PHE A 563 7.03 -3.67 6.88
C PHE A 563 8.37 -4.04 7.52
N THR A 564 9.32 -3.10 7.59
CA THR A 564 10.58 -3.27 8.30
C THR A 564 10.64 -2.33 9.50
N ASN A 565 10.68 -2.89 10.70
CA ASN A 565 10.91 -2.16 11.94
C ASN A 565 12.35 -2.35 12.44
N SER A 566 13.20 -1.33 12.28
CA SER A 566 14.54 -1.26 12.89
C SER A 566 14.62 -0.31 14.09
N GLY A 567 13.62 0.55 14.28
CA GLY A 567 13.47 1.42 15.44
C GLY A 567 12.59 0.84 16.54
N ARG A 568 11.69 1.66 17.08
CA ARG A 568 10.71 1.26 18.10
C ARG A 568 9.30 1.33 17.54
N PHE A 569 8.48 0.31 17.81
CA PHE A 569 7.03 0.34 17.57
C PHE A 569 6.27 0.01 18.86
N ASP A 570 5.64 1.02 19.45
CA ASP A 570 4.70 0.85 20.57
C ASP A 570 3.28 0.71 20.02
N GLN A 571 2.89 -0.52 19.71
CA GLN A 571 1.58 -0.83 19.18
C GLN A 571 0.49 -0.62 20.24
N GLY A 572 -0.62 0.01 19.82
CA GLY A 572 -1.86 0.14 20.58
C GLY A 572 -2.79 -1.06 20.42
N ASP A 573 -4.10 -0.80 20.49
CA ASP A 573 -5.16 -1.82 20.53
C ASP A 573 -5.16 -2.78 19.33
N TYR A 574 -4.98 -2.29 18.10
CA TYR A 574 -5.11 -3.13 16.90
C TYR A 574 -4.18 -2.69 15.78
N VAL A 575 -3.36 -3.61 15.29
CA VAL A 575 -2.56 -3.43 14.09
C VAL A 575 -2.80 -4.60 13.15
N GLU A 576 -3.05 -4.29 11.89
CA GLU A 576 -3.14 -5.29 10.83
C GLU A 576 -2.00 -5.10 9.82
N LEU A 577 -1.25 -6.17 9.57
CA LEU A 577 -0.29 -6.28 8.48
C LEU A 577 -0.97 -6.93 7.28
N ALA A 578 -1.59 -6.10 6.44
CA ALA A 578 -2.29 -6.50 5.22
C ALA A 578 -1.45 -6.21 3.97
N ASN A 579 -0.27 -6.81 3.90
CA ASN A 579 0.67 -6.70 2.80
C ASN A 579 1.19 -8.08 2.39
N SER A 580 1.57 -8.26 1.13
CA SER A 580 2.16 -9.52 0.64
C SER A 580 3.69 -9.55 0.69
N GLY A 581 4.33 -8.46 1.12
CA GLY A 581 5.79 -8.36 1.22
C GLY A 581 6.36 -8.96 2.51
N SER A 582 7.68 -8.91 2.64
CA SER A 582 8.39 -9.36 3.84
C SER A 582 8.14 -8.41 5.01
N ASN A 583 7.69 -8.93 6.16
CA ASN A 583 7.63 -8.15 7.39
C ASN A 583 8.74 -8.59 8.33
N VAL A 584 9.56 -7.64 8.78
CA VAL A 584 10.75 -7.91 9.58
C VAL A 584 10.79 -6.94 10.76
N ASN A 585 10.99 -7.47 11.96
CA ASN A 585 11.30 -6.69 13.14
C ASN A 585 12.75 -6.93 13.55
N THR A 586 13.65 -5.97 13.35
CA THR A 586 15.04 -5.99 13.89
C THR A 586 15.20 -5.08 15.10
N GLY A 587 14.22 -4.22 15.38
CA GLY A 587 14.22 -3.28 16.50
C GLY A 587 13.39 -3.77 17.69
N VAL A 588 12.67 -2.85 18.33
CA VAL A 588 11.74 -3.14 19.44
C VAL A 588 10.31 -3.00 18.94
N TRP A 589 9.49 -4.03 19.16
CA TRP A 589 8.05 -3.97 18.95
C TRP A 589 7.35 -4.37 20.26
N ALA A 590 6.74 -3.40 20.92
CA ALA A 590 5.98 -3.62 22.14
C ALA A 590 4.49 -3.63 21.83
N LEU A 591 3.81 -4.75 22.10
CA LEU A 591 2.36 -4.85 21.99
C LEU A 591 1.75 -4.44 23.33
N SER A 592 0.89 -3.42 23.31
CA SER A 592 0.21 -2.92 24.49
C SER A 592 -0.70 -3.98 25.14
N ARG A 593 -1.15 -3.66 26.36
CA ARG A 593 -2.02 -4.56 27.13
C ARG A 593 -3.34 -4.81 26.40
N GLY A 594 -3.59 -6.07 26.05
CA GLY A 594 -4.78 -6.47 25.30
C GLY A 594 -4.76 -6.12 23.81
N GLY A 595 -3.63 -5.61 23.28
CA GLY A 595 -3.49 -5.30 21.87
C GLY A 595 -3.57 -6.55 20.98
N ALA A 596 -3.96 -6.37 19.73
CA ALA A 596 -4.08 -7.43 18.74
C ALA A 596 -3.27 -7.10 17.48
N LEU A 597 -2.32 -7.97 17.13
CA LEU A 597 -1.63 -7.97 15.84
C LEU A 597 -2.26 -9.03 14.93
N GLN A 598 -2.70 -8.63 13.73
CA GLN A 598 -3.24 -9.55 12.74
C GLN A 598 -2.35 -9.62 11.50
N LEU A 599 -1.96 -10.83 11.11
CA LEU A 599 -1.26 -11.12 9.87
C LEU A 599 -2.28 -11.50 8.78
N ARG A 600 -2.26 -10.80 7.65
CA ARG A 600 -3.17 -11.08 6.52
C ARG A 600 -2.36 -11.35 5.27
N SER A 601 -2.19 -12.64 4.95
CA SER A 601 -1.42 -13.15 3.83
C SER A 601 0.04 -12.72 3.85
N SER A 602 0.60 -12.70 5.06
CA SER A 602 1.91 -12.12 5.37
C SER A 602 2.63 -12.88 6.48
N ASN A 603 3.95 -13.01 6.40
CA ASN A 603 4.78 -13.54 7.49
C ASN A 603 5.41 -12.38 8.26
N LEU A 604 5.66 -12.60 9.55
CA LEU A 604 6.44 -11.69 10.40
C LEU A 604 7.68 -12.41 10.93
N ASN A 605 8.86 -11.94 10.51
CA ASN A 605 10.16 -12.43 10.96
C ASN A 605 10.69 -11.52 12.07
N ASN A 606 10.67 -12.00 13.30
CA ASN A 606 11.24 -11.33 14.45
C ASN A 606 12.74 -11.66 14.59
N GLN A 607 13.58 -10.65 14.41
CA GLN A 607 15.04 -10.67 14.59
C GLN A 607 15.50 -9.75 15.74
N GLY A 608 14.60 -8.94 16.29
CA GLY A 608 14.81 -8.05 17.44
C GLY A 608 13.97 -8.45 18.65
N LEU A 609 13.47 -7.47 19.40
CA LEU A 609 12.62 -7.70 20.58
C LEU A 609 11.14 -7.51 20.23
N LEU A 610 10.32 -8.52 20.55
CA LEU A 610 8.87 -8.47 20.50
C LEU A 610 8.30 -8.76 21.89
N THR A 611 7.63 -7.79 22.53
CA THR A 611 7.05 -7.99 23.87
C THR A 611 5.53 -8.07 23.83
N LEU A 612 4.95 -9.00 24.59
CA LEU A 612 3.52 -9.18 24.76
C LEU A 612 3.11 -8.89 26.20
N ALA A 613 2.16 -7.97 26.39
CA ALA A 613 1.60 -7.63 27.70
C ALA A 613 0.15 -8.14 27.86
N GLY A 614 -0.10 -9.42 27.59
CA GLY A 614 -1.44 -9.99 27.44
C GLY A 614 -2.05 -9.74 26.05
N ALA A 615 -1.21 -9.44 25.06
CA ALA A 615 -1.59 -9.19 23.68
C ALA A 615 -1.89 -10.49 22.91
N SER A 616 -2.54 -10.36 21.75
CA SER A 616 -2.77 -11.47 20.82
C SER A 616 -2.07 -11.26 19.48
N ILE A 617 -1.52 -12.33 18.91
CA ILE A 617 -0.98 -12.36 17.55
C ILE A 617 -1.73 -13.44 16.77
N GLY A 618 -2.55 -13.00 15.82
CA GLY A 618 -3.39 -13.86 14.99
C GLY A 618 -3.04 -13.78 13.51
N ALA A 619 -3.64 -14.68 12.74
CA ALA A 619 -3.59 -14.67 11.29
C ALA A 619 -4.98 -14.93 10.70
N PHE A 620 -5.31 -14.26 9.60
CA PHE A 620 -6.56 -14.48 8.86
C PHE A 620 -6.53 -15.75 7.99
N ASP A 621 -5.34 -16.25 7.67
CA ASP A 621 -5.14 -17.41 6.83
C ASP A 621 -4.30 -18.48 7.53
N ALA A 622 -4.32 -19.68 6.96
CA ALA A 622 -3.61 -20.84 7.50
C ALA A 622 -2.11 -20.85 7.14
N THR A 623 -1.59 -19.87 6.40
CA THR A 623 -0.23 -19.86 5.84
C THR A 623 0.71 -18.88 6.52
N SER A 624 0.19 -17.76 7.02
CA SER A 624 0.94 -16.75 7.77
C SER A 624 1.64 -17.33 9.00
N VAL A 625 2.94 -17.05 9.10
CA VAL A 625 3.81 -17.50 10.18
C VAL A 625 4.41 -16.31 10.92
N LEU A 626 4.41 -16.38 12.26
CA LEU A 626 5.30 -15.63 13.13
C LEU A 626 6.57 -16.46 13.35
N SER A 627 7.69 -16.02 12.78
CA SER A 627 8.99 -16.66 12.95
C SER A 627 9.83 -15.85 13.94
N ASN A 628 10.24 -16.46 15.06
CA ASN A 628 11.27 -15.89 15.91
C ASN A 628 12.63 -16.41 15.47
N GLU A 629 13.36 -15.59 14.71
CA GLU A 629 14.65 -15.95 14.13
C GLU A 629 15.75 -16.04 15.19
N ALA A 630 16.94 -16.53 14.84
CA ALA A 630 18.02 -16.84 15.79
C ALA A 630 18.47 -15.65 16.67
N SER A 631 18.38 -14.41 16.18
CA SER A 631 18.67 -13.20 16.95
C SER A 631 17.46 -12.62 17.68
N GLY A 632 16.26 -13.13 17.39
CA GLY A 632 15.00 -12.63 17.90
C GLY A 632 14.72 -13.06 19.33
N THR A 633 14.07 -12.17 20.08
CA THR A 633 13.49 -12.46 21.39
C THR A 633 12.01 -12.12 21.38
N ILE A 634 11.18 -13.07 21.79
CA ILE A 634 9.78 -12.86 22.15
C ILE A 634 9.65 -13.00 23.65
N SER A 635 9.06 -12.02 24.34
CA SER A 635 8.93 -12.05 25.81
C SER A 635 7.55 -11.64 26.30
N GLY A 636 7.08 -12.26 27.37
CA GLY A 636 5.88 -11.87 28.11
C GLY A 636 4.75 -12.89 28.04
N ASN A 637 3.51 -12.39 28.17
CA ASN A 637 2.29 -13.19 28.27
C ASN A 637 1.27 -12.80 27.20
N GLY A 638 0.37 -13.71 26.81
CA GLY A 638 -0.57 -13.45 25.71
C GLY A 638 -1.03 -14.69 24.97
N VAL A 639 -1.50 -14.50 23.74
CA VAL A 639 -1.95 -15.58 22.85
C VAL A 639 -1.30 -15.43 21.47
N ILE A 640 -0.71 -16.49 20.95
CA ILE A 640 -0.25 -16.61 19.57
C ILE A 640 -1.11 -17.68 18.90
N SER A 641 -2.08 -17.24 18.10
CA SER A 641 -2.96 -18.13 17.33
C SER A 641 -2.51 -18.32 15.87
N ALA A 642 -1.61 -17.46 15.40
CA ALA A 642 -0.88 -17.66 14.15
C ALA A 642 0.04 -18.90 14.21
N LYS A 643 0.49 -19.42 13.05
CA LYS A 643 1.56 -20.42 13.03
C LYS A 643 2.82 -19.80 13.63
N PHE A 644 3.57 -20.60 14.38
CA PHE A 644 4.74 -20.13 15.12
C PHE A 644 5.95 -21.05 14.87
N ALA A 645 7.15 -20.46 14.84
CA ALA A 645 8.42 -21.17 14.83
C ALA A 645 9.44 -20.41 15.68
N ASN A 646 10.22 -21.12 16.50
CA ASN A 646 11.20 -20.51 17.39
C ASN A 646 12.62 -21.01 17.14
N GLN A 647 13.46 -20.14 16.57
CA GLN A 647 14.91 -20.32 16.44
C GLN A 647 15.69 -19.41 17.41
N GLY A 648 15.07 -18.35 17.92
CA GLY A 648 15.62 -17.44 18.92
C GLY A 648 15.17 -17.76 20.35
N SER A 649 14.96 -16.71 21.16
CA SER A 649 14.52 -16.84 22.56
C SER A 649 13.03 -16.56 22.73
N LEU A 650 12.31 -17.50 23.32
CA LEU A 650 10.94 -17.32 23.82
C LEU A 650 10.96 -17.29 25.35
N ILE A 651 10.69 -16.14 25.94
CA ILE A 651 10.77 -15.90 27.38
C ILE A 651 9.37 -15.71 27.95
N VAL A 652 9.00 -16.53 28.93
CA VAL A 652 7.77 -16.38 29.72
C VAL A 652 8.18 -15.93 31.12
N ASP A 653 8.08 -14.63 31.37
CA ASP A 653 8.54 -13.98 32.60
C ASP A 653 7.50 -13.96 33.73
N GLY A 654 6.24 -14.23 33.39
CA GLY A 654 5.13 -14.42 34.32
C GLY A 654 3.81 -14.56 33.56
N GLY A 655 2.75 -15.01 34.26
CA GLY A 655 1.45 -15.20 33.64
C GLY A 655 1.43 -16.30 32.57
N LYS A 656 0.39 -16.30 31.72
CA LYS A 656 0.17 -17.34 30.71
C LYS A 656 0.48 -16.84 29.30
N LEU A 657 1.32 -17.59 28.58
CA LEU A 657 1.45 -17.54 27.13
C LEU A 657 0.80 -18.79 26.52
N ALA A 658 -0.16 -18.59 25.63
CA ALA A 658 -0.78 -19.67 24.86
C ALA A 658 -0.30 -19.60 23.40
N ILE A 659 0.18 -20.71 22.86
CA ILE A 659 0.53 -20.85 21.44
C ILE A 659 -0.34 -21.97 20.87
N ASP A 660 -1.41 -21.60 20.17
CA ASP A 660 -2.50 -22.53 19.89
C ASP A 660 -2.10 -23.66 18.93
N LYS A 661 -1.17 -23.37 18.00
CA LYS A 661 -0.70 -24.28 16.97
C LYS A 661 0.56 -25.02 17.42
N SER A 662 0.74 -26.26 16.98
CA SER A 662 2.02 -26.97 17.18
C SER A 662 3.16 -26.20 16.52
N PHE A 663 4.33 -26.21 17.13
CA PHE A 663 5.49 -25.46 16.66
C PHE A 663 6.83 -26.15 16.94
N ALA A 664 7.82 -25.83 16.11
CA ALA A 664 9.20 -26.25 16.31
C ALA A 664 9.95 -25.25 17.21
N ASN A 665 10.73 -25.79 18.16
CA ASN A 665 11.68 -25.04 18.97
C ASN A 665 13.11 -25.51 18.67
N GLY A 666 13.81 -24.80 17.79
CA GLY A 666 15.26 -24.96 17.60
C GLY A 666 16.10 -23.99 18.43
N GLY A 667 15.48 -22.94 18.98
CA GLY A 667 16.09 -21.96 19.87
C GLY A 667 15.96 -22.29 21.36
N GLN A 668 15.67 -21.28 22.18
CA GLN A 668 15.44 -21.41 23.62
C GLN A 668 14.00 -21.04 23.98
N ILE A 669 13.39 -21.86 24.84
CA ILE A 669 12.22 -21.50 25.65
C ILE A 669 12.70 -21.36 27.09
N LEU A 670 12.44 -20.21 27.72
CA LEU A 670 12.85 -19.91 29.07
C LEU A 670 11.65 -19.46 29.90
N LEU A 671 11.34 -20.19 30.98
CA LEU A 671 10.35 -19.76 31.97
C LEU A 671 11.10 -19.24 33.20
N THR A 672 10.95 -17.96 33.54
CA THR A 672 11.76 -17.32 34.59
C THR A 672 11.02 -17.09 35.91
N SER A 673 9.79 -17.57 36.05
CA SER A 673 8.94 -17.31 37.22
C SER A 673 8.10 -18.53 37.61
N PRO A 674 7.85 -18.79 38.91
CA PRO A 674 6.99 -19.89 39.35
C PRO A 674 5.56 -19.84 38.79
N ILE A 675 5.07 -18.64 38.45
CA ILE A 675 3.73 -18.44 37.87
C ILE A 675 3.75 -18.32 36.33
N ALA A 676 4.91 -18.54 35.69
CA ALA A 676 5.00 -18.61 34.24
C ALA A 676 4.31 -19.89 33.74
N SER A 677 3.45 -19.75 32.74
CA SER A 677 2.72 -20.85 32.14
C SER A 677 2.77 -20.77 30.61
N LEU A 678 3.31 -21.80 29.97
CA LEU A 678 3.23 -22.01 28.52
C LEU A 678 2.18 -23.08 28.24
N SER A 679 1.33 -22.89 27.22
CA SER A 679 0.27 -23.86 26.88
C SER A 679 -0.07 -23.83 25.39
N GLY A 680 -0.86 -24.82 24.93
CA GLY A 680 -1.37 -24.88 23.55
C GLY A 680 -0.87 -26.10 22.78
N GLY A 681 -0.53 -25.92 21.50
CA GLY A 681 -0.12 -26.98 20.57
C GLY A 681 1.18 -27.69 20.96
N ALA A 682 1.48 -28.83 20.34
CA ALA A 682 2.67 -29.61 20.67
C ALA A 682 3.99 -28.87 20.34
N ILE A 683 5.03 -29.11 21.14
CA ILE A 683 6.38 -28.56 20.95
C ILE A 683 7.30 -29.65 20.43
N ASP A 684 7.80 -29.50 19.21
CA ASP A 684 8.91 -30.28 18.69
C ASP A 684 10.23 -29.60 19.08
N ASN A 685 10.85 -30.08 20.17
CA ASN A 685 12.01 -29.45 20.77
C ASN A 685 13.32 -30.07 20.27
N THR A 686 14.04 -29.37 19.40
CA THR A 686 15.43 -29.68 19.02
C THR A 686 16.44 -28.75 19.70
N GLY A 687 15.97 -27.64 20.28
CA GLY A 687 16.75 -26.65 21.01
C GLY A 687 16.74 -26.89 22.53
N ARG A 688 16.41 -25.85 23.30
CA ARG A 688 16.39 -25.87 24.76
C ARG A 688 15.04 -25.41 25.32
N ILE A 689 14.59 -26.07 26.38
CA ILE A 689 13.50 -25.62 27.26
C ILE A 689 14.06 -25.58 28.69
N GLU A 690 14.02 -24.44 29.37
CA GLU A 690 14.66 -24.30 30.68
C GLU A 690 13.85 -23.44 31.66
N GLY A 691 14.05 -23.66 32.96
CA GLY A 691 13.57 -22.77 34.02
C GLY A 691 12.64 -23.43 35.03
N LEU A 692 11.62 -22.68 35.46
CA LEU A 692 10.60 -23.06 36.45
C LEU A 692 9.21 -22.54 36.05
N GLY A 693 8.14 -23.18 36.51
CA GLY A 693 6.76 -22.86 36.13
C GLY A 693 6.04 -24.07 35.52
N GLN A 694 5.09 -23.84 34.62
CA GLN A 694 4.29 -24.91 34.02
C GLN A 694 4.29 -24.87 32.49
N ILE A 695 4.48 -26.03 31.86
CA ILE A 695 4.28 -26.23 30.43
C ILE A 695 3.13 -27.22 30.22
N GLY A 696 2.03 -26.74 29.66
CA GLY A 696 0.82 -27.50 29.33
C GLY A 696 0.83 -28.10 27.92
N ASN A 697 1.89 -27.88 27.14
CA ASN A 697 2.04 -28.43 25.79
C ASN A 697 2.56 -29.86 25.85
N ALA A 698 2.12 -30.71 24.92
CA ALA A 698 2.83 -31.96 24.66
C ALA A 698 4.24 -31.65 24.14
N ILE A 699 5.26 -32.40 24.57
CA ILE A 699 6.65 -32.15 24.20
C ILE A 699 7.24 -33.39 23.55
N ASN A 700 7.77 -33.21 22.34
CA ASN A 700 8.64 -34.18 21.68
C ASN A 700 10.09 -33.68 21.80
N ASN A 701 10.82 -34.20 22.78
CA ASN A 701 12.17 -33.73 23.09
C ASN A 701 13.24 -34.52 22.33
N GLN A 702 13.94 -33.84 21.43
CA GLN A 702 15.19 -34.28 20.79
C GLN A 702 16.40 -33.43 21.21
N GLY A 703 16.16 -32.27 21.84
CA GLY A 703 17.17 -31.37 22.40
C GLY A 703 17.30 -31.51 23.92
N PHE A 704 17.16 -30.38 24.64
CA PHE A 704 17.29 -30.31 26.09
C PHE A 704 16.02 -29.77 26.76
N VAL A 705 15.64 -30.37 27.89
CA VAL A 705 14.68 -29.80 28.84
C VAL A 705 15.36 -29.76 30.22
N SER A 706 15.44 -28.60 30.86
CA SER A 706 16.15 -28.44 32.14
C SER A 706 15.31 -27.71 33.19
N ALA A 707 15.02 -28.38 34.31
CA ALA A 707 14.51 -27.70 35.50
C ALA A 707 15.64 -26.93 36.20
N LYS A 708 15.43 -25.64 36.49
CA LYS A 708 16.40 -24.77 37.18
C LYS A 708 15.69 -23.86 38.20
N GLY A 709 16.21 -23.77 39.42
CA GLY A 709 15.79 -22.78 40.41
C GLY A 709 14.39 -22.95 41.00
N GLY A 710 13.78 -24.14 40.87
CA GLY A 710 12.45 -24.43 41.38
C GLY A 710 11.82 -25.66 40.71
N THR A 711 10.49 -25.73 40.70
CA THR A 711 9.75 -26.80 40.01
C THR A 711 9.42 -26.39 38.58
N LEU A 712 9.81 -27.22 37.61
CA LEU A 712 9.30 -27.18 36.25
C LEU A 712 8.27 -28.32 36.08
N THR A 713 7.00 -27.95 35.88
CA THR A 713 5.90 -28.89 35.72
C THR A 713 5.60 -29.10 34.24
N LEU A 714 5.73 -30.34 33.77
CA LEU A 714 5.31 -30.77 32.45
C LEU A 714 3.92 -31.43 32.58
N ALA A 715 2.89 -30.69 32.19
CA ALA A 715 1.49 -31.04 32.48
C ALA A 715 0.82 -31.92 31.41
N ALA A 716 1.46 -32.09 30.25
CA ALA A 716 0.98 -32.93 29.15
C ALA A 716 2.01 -34.04 28.81
N ALA A 717 1.73 -34.82 27.76
CA ALA A 717 2.57 -35.94 27.35
C ALA A 717 3.98 -35.49 26.93
N VAL A 718 5.02 -36.21 27.37
CA VAL A 718 6.43 -35.93 27.06
C VAL A 718 7.08 -37.18 26.49
N SER A 719 7.54 -37.13 25.25
CA SER A 719 8.48 -38.11 24.67
C SER A 719 9.91 -37.59 24.76
N ASN A 720 10.85 -38.45 25.15
CA ASN A 720 12.25 -38.08 25.33
C ASN A 720 13.19 -38.95 24.50
N GLY A 721 13.68 -38.39 23.39
CA GLY A 721 14.88 -38.85 22.65
C GLY A 721 16.13 -38.02 22.95
N GLY A 722 15.97 -36.81 23.51
CA GLY A 722 17.05 -35.90 23.92
C GLY A 722 17.48 -36.06 25.39
N THR A 723 17.79 -34.95 26.06
CA THR A 723 18.20 -34.92 27.47
C THR A 723 17.20 -34.16 28.34
N LEU A 724 16.76 -34.78 29.44
CA LEU A 724 16.09 -34.12 30.56
C LEU A 724 17.11 -33.90 31.68
N THR A 725 17.33 -32.66 32.10
CA THR A 725 18.26 -32.31 33.18
C THR A 725 17.50 -31.78 34.38
N VAL A 726 17.86 -32.27 35.56
CA VAL A 726 17.33 -31.78 36.84
C VAL A 726 18.47 -31.16 37.63
N GLY A 727 18.50 -29.83 37.64
CA GLY A 727 19.52 -29.06 38.37
C GLY A 727 19.40 -29.23 39.88
N ARG A 728 20.44 -28.80 40.60
CA ARG A 728 20.46 -28.82 42.07
C ARG A 728 19.23 -28.10 42.64
N ASP A 729 18.60 -28.72 43.63
CA ASP A 729 17.42 -28.21 44.34
C ASP A 729 16.21 -27.91 43.43
N ALA A 730 16.25 -28.35 42.17
CA ALA A 730 15.15 -28.22 41.23
C ALA A 730 14.32 -29.52 41.21
N THR A 731 13.05 -29.40 40.82
CA THR A 731 12.18 -30.54 40.57
C THR A 731 11.70 -30.51 39.12
N LEU A 732 11.85 -31.62 38.41
CA LEU A 732 11.19 -31.83 37.12
C LEU A 732 9.99 -32.76 37.36
N LEU A 733 8.78 -32.20 37.32
CA LEU A 733 7.54 -32.91 37.62
C LEU A 733 6.77 -33.25 36.34
N LEU A 734 6.52 -34.54 36.09
CA LEU A 734 5.73 -35.02 34.94
C LEU A 734 4.38 -35.55 35.40
N THR A 735 3.34 -34.73 35.27
CA THR A 735 2.02 -35.06 35.85
C THR A 735 1.31 -36.24 35.17
N GLN A 736 1.56 -36.45 33.87
CA GLN A 736 1.01 -37.57 33.08
C GLN A 736 1.97 -38.78 33.04
N GLY A 737 3.14 -38.66 33.68
CA GLY A 737 4.25 -39.59 33.51
C GLY A 737 5.01 -39.41 32.19
N LEU A 738 6.27 -39.80 32.17
CA LEU A 738 7.13 -39.82 30.98
C LEU A 738 6.71 -40.99 30.08
N GLN A 739 6.62 -40.75 28.77
CA GLN A 739 6.61 -41.83 27.78
C GLN A 739 7.93 -42.64 27.88
N PRO A 740 8.04 -43.83 27.27
CA PRO A 740 9.27 -44.62 27.39
C PRO A 740 10.52 -43.79 27.08
N ASN A 741 11.45 -43.72 28.04
CA ASN A 741 12.65 -42.91 27.92
C ASN A 741 13.63 -43.59 26.95
N MET A 742 13.83 -42.97 25.78
CA MET A 742 14.81 -43.41 24.78
C MET A 742 16.11 -42.60 24.83
N GLY A 743 16.06 -41.41 25.44
CA GLY A 743 17.20 -40.51 25.63
C GLY A 743 17.77 -40.55 27.06
N LYS A 744 18.20 -39.39 27.56
CA LYS A 744 18.88 -39.25 28.86
C LYS A 744 18.02 -38.53 29.89
N ILE A 745 18.02 -39.03 31.12
CA ILE A 745 17.64 -38.30 32.34
C ILE A 745 18.93 -38.06 33.14
N GLN A 746 19.28 -36.79 33.36
CA GLN A 746 20.50 -36.37 34.04
C GLN A 746 20.16 -35.61 35.33
N LEU A 747 20.57 -36.18 36.45
CA LEU A 747 20.40 -35.61 37.79
C LEU A 747 21.68 -34.88 38.20
N ALA A 748 21.55 -33.64 38.66
CA ALA A 748 22.64 -32.81 39.17
C ALA A 748 22.32 -32.28 40.58
N GLY A 749 21.74 -33.14 41.42
CA GLY A 749 21.33 -32.85 42.80
C GLY A 749 19.87 -32.47 42.98
N GLY A 750 19.03 -32.59 41.94
CA GLY A 750 17.58 -32.33 42.02
C GLY A 750 16.72 -33.58 42.02
N SER A 751 15.40 -33.39 41.95
CA SER A 751 14.38 -34.45 42.00
C SER A 751 13.66 -34.63 40.66
N PHE A 752 13.78 -35.82 40.04
CA PHE A 752 12.93 -36.23 38.93
C PHE A 752 11.68 -36.90 39.48
N ASP A 753 10.51 -36.32 39.26
CA ASP A 753 9.23 -36.82 39.78
C ASP A 753 8.28 -37.20 38.65
N ASN A 754 8.03 -38.50 38.53
CA ASN A 754 7.12 -39.08 37.55
C ASN A 754 5.66 -39.18 38.05
N ASN A 755 5.33 -38.46 39.13
CA ASN A 755 4.00 -38.35 39.72
C ASN A 755 3.39 -39.73 40.08
N GLY A 756 4.20 -40.61 40.66
CA GLY A 756 3.80 -41.98 41.01
C GLY A 756 3.48 -42.91 39.82
N LYS A 757 3.65 -42.46 38.57
CA LYS A 757 3.49 -43.29 37.37
C LYS A 757 4.73 -44.15 37.15
N SER A 758 4.58 -45.26 36.43
CA SER A 758 5.72 -46.10 36.03
C SER A 758 6.65 -45.34 35.07
N LEU A 759 7.95 -45.46 35.32
CA LEU A 759 9.03 -44.94 34.50
C LEU A 759 9.68 -46.12 33.75
N LEU A 760 9.51 -46.18 32.43
CA LEU A 760 10.20 -47.15 31.58
C LEU A 760 11.46 -46.51 30.99
N ASN A 761 12.63 -47.00 31.39
CA ASN A 761 13.90 -46.67 30.78
C ASN A 761 14.23 -47.71 29.71
N GLN A 762 14.08 -47.37 28.42
CA GLN A 762 14.29 -48.31 27.32
C GLN A 762 15.77 -48.70 27.17
N ALA A 763 16.07 -49.66 26.28
CA ALA A 763 17.43 -50.16 26.06
C ALA A 763 18.45 -49.07 25.68
N SER A 764 18.05 -48.04 24.92
CA SER A 764 18.88 -46.88 24.62
C SER A 764 18.90 -45.81 25.72
N GLY A 765 17.98 -45.90 26.68
CA GLY A 765 17.74 -44.91 27.71
C GLY A 765 18.79 -44.94 28.82
N VAL A 766 19.15 -43.75 29.31
CA VAL A 766 20.13 -43.57 30.39
C VAL A 766 19.58 -42.66 31.48
N ILE A 767 19.58 -43.13 32.73
CA ILE A 767 19.41 -42.30 33.94
C ILE A 767 20.79 -42.13 34.56
N SER A 768 21.24 -40.91 34.88
CA SER A 768 22.61 -40.70 35.34
C SER A 768 22.79 -39.51 36.29
N GLY A 769 23.86 -39.54 37.10
CA GLY A 769 24.29 -38.43 37.96
C GLY A 769 24.03 -38.71 39.44
N PHE A 770 23.54 -37.71 40.17
CA PHE A 770 23.16 -37.83 41.59
C PHE A 770 21.92 -36.97 41.88
N GLY A 771 21.05 -37.42 42.77
CA GLY A 771 19.76 -36.77 43.08
C GLY A 771 18.65 -37.78 43.35
N GLU A 772 17.40 -37.33 43.25
CA GLU A 772 16.25 -38.17 43.55
C GLU A 772 15.52 -38.62 42.28
N VAL A 773 15.03 -39.86 42.29
CA VAL A 773 14.06 -40.37 41.30
C VAL A 773 12.83 -40.87 42.03
N ARG A 774 11.67 -40.32 41.70
CA ARG A 774 10.37 -40.68 42.28
C ARG A 774 9.45 -41.20 41.19
N SER A 775 9.00 -42.45 41.30
CA SER A 775 8.10 -43.08 40.34
C SER A 775 7.34 -44.24 41.01
N GLY A 776 6.31 -44.77 40.35
CA GLY A 776 5.65 -45.99 40.86
C GLY A 776 6.58 -47.21 40.72
N LEU A 777 6.81 -47.61 39.47
CA LEU A 777 7.78 -48.64 39.07
C LEU A 777 8.83 -48.02 38.15
N LEU A 778 10.11 -48.20 38.45
CA LEU A 778 11.23 -47.98 37.54
C LEU A 778 11.56 -49.29 36.82
N SER A 779 11.10 -49.46 35.59
CA SER A 779 11.48 -50.58 34.71
C SER A 779 12.71 -50.18 33.91
N ASN A 780 13.87 -50.74 34.25
CA ASN A 780 15.13 -50.48 33.60
C ASN A 780 15.47 -51.57 32.57
N ASN A 781 15.49 -51.19 31.29
CA ASN A 781 15.99 -52.00 30.19
C ASN A 781 17.33 -51.45 29.63
N GLY A 782 17.69 -50.23 30.01
CA GLY A 782 18.91 -49.53 29.60
C GLY A 782 19.91 -49.41 30.75
N LYS A 783 20.33 -48.17 31.05
CA LYS A 783 21.35 -47.89 32.06
C LYS A 783 20.87 -46.92 33.14
N VAL A 784 21.19 -47.22 34.40
CA VAL A 784 21.13 -46.31 35.54
C VAL A 784 22.56 -46.15 36.08
N LEU A 785 23.11 -44.94 36.02
CA LEU A 785 24.52 -44.63 36.28
C LEU A 785 24.67 -43.55 37.36
N LEU A 786 24.77 -43.96 38.61
CA LEU A 786 24.81 -43.07 39.78
C LEU A 786 26.25 -42.83 40.22
N SER A 787 26.63 -41.56 40.44
CA SER A 787 28.02 -41.19 40.75
C SER A 787 28.16 -39.88 41.53
N GLY A 788 29.19 -39.79 42.39
CA GLY A 788 29.72 -38.52 42.89
C GLY A 788 28.87 -37.78 43.93
N GLY A 789 27.90 -38.45 44.54
CA GLY A 789 27.03 -37.87 45.57
C GLY A 789 25.95 -38.84 46.06
N ASN A 790 24.99 -38.30 46.81
CA ASN A 790 23.85 -39.06 47.32
C ASN A 790 22.78 -39.21 46.23
N SER A 791 22.24 -40.42 46.09
CA SER A 791 21.09 -40.69 45.22
C SER A 791 19.98 -41.42 45.97
N THR A 792 18.74 -41.03 45.76
CA THR A 792 17.58 -41.66 46.41
C THR A 792 16.58 -42.12 45.36
N ILE A 793 16.18 -43.39 45.44
CA ILE A 793 15.21 -43.98 44.52
C ILE A 793 13.95 -44.33 45.33
N TYR A 794 12.89 -43.56 45.09
CA TYR A 794 11.54 -43.78 45.64
C TYR A 794 10.69 -44.46 44.56
N ALA A 795 10.97 -45.74 44.31
CA ALA A 795 10.24 -46.58 43.36
C ALA A 795 10.53 -48.06 43.64
N ASP A 796 9.60 -48.94 43.26
CA ASP A 796 9.99 -50.32 42.96
C ASP A 796 10.87 -50.32 41.72
N VAL A 797 11.89 -51.16 41.67
CA VAL A 797 12.87 -51.24 40.58
C VAL A 797 12.84 -52.63 39.98
N LEU A 798 12.63 -52.71 38.67
CA LEU A 798 12.78 -53.92 37.87
C LEU A 798 13.94 -53.72 36.89
N SER A 799 15.01 -54.49 37.04
CA SER A 799 16.15 -54.48 36.13
C SER A 799 16.07 -55.69 35.19
N THR A 800 15.83 -55.48 33.90
CA THR A 800 15.62 -56.59 32.93
C THR A 800 16.93 -57.06 32.28
N ALA A 801 16.88 -58.15 31.51
CA ALA A 801 18.07 -58.73 30.89
C ALA A 801 18.89 -57.70 30.08
N ALA A 802 20.22 -57.73 30.21
CA ALA A 802 21.19 -56.81 29.61
C ALA A 802 21.15 -55.34 30.11
N SER A 803 20.23 -55.01 31.02
CA SER A 803 20.22 -53.69 31.66
C SER A 803 21.33 -53.56 32.73
N GLN A 804 21.70 -52.32 33.04
CA GLN A 804 22.75 -52.03 34.03
C GLN A 804 22.28 -51.00 35.05
N ILE A 805 22.56 -51.26 36.32
CA ILE A 805 22.54 -50.27 37.41
C ILE A 805 23.97 -50.20 37.96
N ILE A 806 24.62 -49.03 37.87
CA ILE A 806 26.02 -48.85 38.23
C ILE A 806 26.15 -47.69 39.21
N LEU A 807 26.71 -47.99 40.38
CA LEU A 807 26.99 -47.05 41.44
C LEU A 807 28.52 -46.91 41.55
N SER A 808 29.05 -45.70 41.34
CA SER A 808 30.49 -45.49 41.26
C SER A 808 30.92 -44.10 41.74
N GLY A 809 32.22 -43.81 41.73
CA GLY A 809 32.74 -42.48 42.08
C GLY A 809 32.38 -42.06 43.52
N ASN A 810 32.48 -43.00 44.47
CA ASN A 810 32.10 -42.81 45.87
C ASN A 810 30.63 -42.42 46.07
N SER A 811 29.72 -42.95 45.24
CA SER A 811 28.28 -42.68 45.39
C SER A 811 27.71 -43.37 46.61
N ASN A 812 26.74 -42.72 47.26
CA ASN A 812 25.89 -43.33 48.30
C ASN A 812 24.44 -43.35 47.79
N SER A 813 23.92 -44.52 47.44
CA SER A 813 22.58 -44.63 46.87
C SER A 813 21.64 -45.46 47.73
N THR A 814 20.43 -44.94 47.95
CA THR A 814 19.39 -45.58 48.77
C THR A 814 18.18 -45.94 47.92
N PHE A 815 17.72 -47.18 48.03
CA PHE A 815 16.53 -47.70 47.39
C PHE A 815 15.45 -47.98 48.45
N TYR A 816 14.33 -47.29 48.33
CA TYR A 816 13.22 -47.42 49.30
C TYR A 816 12.16 -48.44 48.89
N GLY A 817 12.00 -48.70 47.60
CA GLY A 817 11.10 -49.76 47.10
C GLY A 817 11.81 -51.10 46.95
N ASN A 818 11.07 -52.08 46.44
CA ASN A 818 11.62 -53.40 46.12
C ASN A 818 12.56 -53.31 44.92
N VAL A 819 13.58 -54.17 44.86
CA VAL A 819 14.55 -54.23 43.75
C VAL A 819 14.61 -55.66 43.23
N ASP A 820 14.05 -55.90 42.04
CA ASP A 820 14.12 -57.18 41.33
C ASP A 820 15.12 -57.09 40.18
N VAL A 821 16.21 -57.84 40.27
CA VAL A 821 17.28 -57.88 39.27
C VAL A 821 17.21 -59.21 38.54
N GLN A 822 16.78 -59.15 37.27
CA GLN A 822 16.52 -60.33 36.45
C GLN A 822 17.80 -60.98 35.92
N ASN A 823 17.67 -62.21 35.41
CA ASN A 823 18.77 -62.94 34.78
C ASN A 823 19.40 -62.10 33.65
N GLY A 824 20.73 -61.97 33.68
CA GLY A 824 21.50 -61.22 32.69
C GLY A 824 21.52 -59.70 32.91
N ALA A 825 20.82 -59.17 33.93
CA ALA A 825 20.95 -57.79 34.37
C ALA A 825 22.16 -57.62 35.30
N GLU A 826 22.74 -56.42 35.35
CA GLU A 826 23.86 -56.09 36.25
C GLU A 826 23.45 -55.02 37.28
N LEU A 827 23.76 -55.27 38.55
CA LEU A 827 23.81 -54.28 39.61
C LEU A 827 25.26 -54.21 40.11
N ARG A 828 25.97 -53.13 39.77
CA ARG A 828 27.37 -52.93 40.12
C ARG A 828 27.51 -51.86 41.18
N VAL A 829 28.18 -52.19 42.29
CA VAL A 829 28.62 -51.21 43.28
C VAL A 829 30.14 -51.18 43.26
N SER A 830 30.73 -50.13 42.68
CA SER A 830 32.18 -49.99 42.60
C SER A 830 32.81 -49.69 43.96
N THR A 831 34.12 -49.94 44.08
CA THR A 831 34.91 -49.63 45.28
C THR A 831 34.66 -48.20 45.79
N GLY A 832 34.49 -48.05 47.11
CA GLY A 832 34.21 -46.78 47.76
C GLY A 832 32.75 -46.31 47.66
N SER A 833 31.88 -47.01 46.93
CA SER A 833 30.45 -46.71 46.81
C SER A 833 29.61 -47.64 47.69
N VAL A 834 28.40 -47.19 48.03
CA VAL A 834 27.44 -47.94 48.88
C VAL A 834 26.06 -47.96 48.22
N ALA A 835 25.41 -49.12 48.24
CA ALA A 835 23.98 -49.29 47.97
C ALA A 835 23.25 -49.72 49.25
N THR A 836 22.21 -48.99 49.65
CA THR A 836 21.35 -49.35 50.80
C THR A 836 19.95 -49.68 50.33
N PHE A 837 19.40 -50.81 50.77
CA PHE A 837 18.09 -51.33 50.35
C PHE A 837 17.15 -51.50 51.53
N PHE A 838 16.06 -50.73 51.56
CA PHE A 838 15.01 -50.86 52.58
C PHE A 838 13.86 -51.81 52.17
N GLY A 839 13.62 -51.98 50.87
CA GLY A 839 12.66 -52.93 50.35
C GLY A 839 13.23 -54.35 50.20
N THR A 840 12.44 -55.25 49.63
CA THR A 840 12.92 -56.59 49.26
C THR A 840 13.84 -56.50 48.06
N VAL A 841 15.03 -57.09 48.16
CA VAL A 841 15.90 -57.34 47.01
C VAL A 841 15.74 -58.78 46.56
N GLN A 842 15.36 -58.95 45.30
CA GLN A 842 15.27 -60.23 44.63
C GLN A 842 16.38 -60.31 43.58
N GLN A 843 17.40 -61.09 43.90
CA GLN A 843 18.50 -61.38 42.97
C GLN A 843 18.16 -62.65 42.20
N ARG A 844 17.67 -62.56 40.95
CA ARG A 844 17.37 -63.76 40.15
C ARG A 844 18.64 -64.54 39.84
N THR A 845 18.55 -65.85 39.70
CA THR A 845 19.70 -66.68 39.32
C THR A 845 20.20 -66.26 37.94
N GLY A 846 21.48 -65.91 37.86
CA GLY A 846 22.11 -65.34 36.66
C GLY A 846 22.12 -63.80 36.62
N ALA A 847 21.54 -63.11 37.61
CA ALA A 847 21.78 -61.69 37.84
C ALA A 847 23.23 -61.47 38.29
N LYS A 848 23.83 -60.34 37.90
CA LYS A 848 25.23 -60.02 38.20
C LYS A 848 25.31 -58.93 39.25
N PHE A 849 25.64 -59.29 40.49
CA PHE A 849 25.94 -58.31 41.53
C PHE A 849 27.46 -58.15 41.61
N SER A 850 27.97 -57.11 40.94
CA SER A 850 29.41 -56.93 40.69
C SER A 850 30.01 -55.75 41.45
N GLY A 851 31.35 -55.69 41.46
CA GLY A 851 32.13 -54.61 42.08
C GLY A 851 32.30 -54.75 43.59
N ALA A 852 33.46 -54.27 44.07
CA ALA A 852 33.93 -54.43 45.45
C ALA A 852 33.33 -53.41 46.46
N GLY A 853 32.33 -52.62 46.07
CA GLY A 853 31.63 -51.71 46.99
C GLY A 853 30.56 -52.42 47.81
N ALA A 854 30.12 -51.77 48.90
CA ALA A 854 29.25 -52.36 49.91
C ALA A 854 27.77 -52.33 49.53
N LYS A 855 27.07 -53.43 49.79
CA LYS A 855 25.64 -53.60 49.56
C LYS A 855 24.98 -53.89 50.92
N ARG A 856 24.15 -52.97 51.38
CA ARG A 856 23.51 -52.98 52.69
C ARG A 856 22.03 -53.32 52.56
N PHE A 857 21.63 -54.43 53.15
CA PHE A 857 20.25 -54.86 53.19
C PHE A 857 19.66 -54.51 54.54
N GLU A 858 18.70 -53.58 54.56
CA GLU A 858 17.87 -53.27 55.73
C GLU A 858 16.51 -53.99 55.65
N GLY A 859 16.09 -54.35 54.44
CA GLY A 859 14.92 -55.16 54.14
C GLY A 859 15.23 -56.66 53.94
N THR A 860 14.43 -57.33 53.11
CA THR A 860 14.60 -58.77 52.82
C THR A 860 15.50 -59.01 51.62
N LEU A 861 16.43 -59.97 51.67
CA LEU A 861 17.12 -60.52 50.51
C LEU A 861 16.55 -61.92 50.18
N THR A 862 16.28 -62.13 48.89
CA THR A 862 15.87 -63.42 48.31
C THR A 862 16.70 -63.71 47.06
N VAL A 863 17.06 -64.98 46.86
CA VAL A 863 17.88 -65.40 45.71
C VAL A 863 17.10 -66.33 44.78
N GLY A 864 17.24 -66.14 43.47
CA GLY A 864 16.51 -66.89 42.44
C GLY A 864 15.04 -66.48 42.23
N ALA A 865 14.24 -67.45 41.79
CA ALA A 865 12.79 -67.43 41.99
C ALA A 865 12.40 -68.46 43.06
N SER A 866 13.40 -68.78 43.89
CA SER A 866 13.46 -69.76 44.95
C SER A 866 13.13 -71.21 44.56
N PRO A 867 13.98 -72.19 44.93
CA PRO A 867 15.36 -72.03 45.35
C PRO A 867 16.24 -71.41 44.24
N GLY A 868 17.39 -70.85 44.59
CA GLY A 868 18.21 -70.02 43.72
C GLY A 868 19.67 -69.91 44.12
N LEU A 869 20.50 -69.59 43.13
CA LEU A 869 21.87 -69.13 43.34
C LEU A 869 21.90 -67.60 43.29
N GLY A 870 22.43 -66.98 44.35
CA GLY A 870 22.83 -65.57 44.41
C GLY A 870 24.34 -65.43 44.58
N SER A 871 24.94 -64.41 43.97
CA SER A 871 26.38 -64.20 44.01
C SER A 871 26.76 -62.73 43.98
N ASP A 872 27.61 -62.31 44.92
CA ASP A 872 28.03 -60.93 45.12
C ASP A 872 29.56 -60.82 45.14
N GLU A 873 30.14 -59.95 44.31
CA GLU A 873 31.59 -59.77 44.23
C GLU A 873 32.19 -58.90 45.36
N GLY A 874 31.37 -58.09 46.04
CA GLY A 874 31.82 -57.10 47.03
C GLY A 874 31.35 -57.41 48.44
N ASP A 875 31.47 -56.40 49.32
CA ASP A 875 31.02 -56.53 50.70
C ASP A 875 29.49 -56.50 50.80
N VAL A 876 28.95 -57.34 51.67
CA VAL A 876 27.51 -57.45 51.97
C VAL A 876 27.30 -57.24 53.45
N GLU A 877 26.32 -56.42 53.81
CA GLU A 877 25.95 -56.13 55.18
C GLU A 877 24.45 -56.32 55.37
N PHE A 878 24.08 -57.19 56.31
CA PHE A 878 22.73 -57.34 56.80
C PHE A 878 22.53 -56.43 58.03
N GLY A 879 21.54 -55.55 57.97
CA GLY A 879 21.16 -54.67 59.10
C GLY A 879 20.33 -55.40 60.16
N ASP A 880 20.12 -54.74 61.30
CA ASP A 880 19.41 -55.30 62.47
C ASP A 880 17.98 -55.76 62.14
N SER A 881 17.29 -55.07 61.23
CA SER A 881 15.92 -55.39 60.80
C SER A 881 15.84 -56.27 59.56
N SER A 882 16.98 -56.63 58.98
CA SER A 882 17.02 -57.32 57.70
C SER A 882 16.64 -58.80 57.83
N THR A 883 16.23 -59.39 56.71
CA THR A 883 15.94 -60.83 56.63
C THR A 883 16.63 -61.42 55.41
N TYR A 884 17.42 -62.47 55.58
CA TYR A 884 17.80 -63.33 54.47
C TYR A 884 16.84 -64.54 54.45
N LEU A 885 16.02 -64.65 53.40
CA LEU A 885 15.11 -65.78 53.22
C LEU A 885 15.82 -66.84 52.38
N ALA A 886 16.03 -68.01 52.97
CA ALA A 886 16.59 -69.18 52.33
C ALA A 886 15.54 -70.29 52.21
N GLU A 887 15.28 -70.71 50.98
CA GLU A 887 14.28 -71.69 50.61
C GLU A 887 14.93 -73.03 50.22
N ILE A 888 14.40 -74.11 50.78
CA ILE A 888 14.99 -75.45 50.70
C ILE A 888 13.97 -76.41 50.10
N GLY A 889 14.18 -76.82 48.84
CA GLY A 889 13.33 -77.74 48.08
C GLY A 889 13.92 -79.15 47.90
N GLY A 890 15.19 -79.34 48.21
CA GLY A 890 15.89 -80.61 48.14
C GLY A 890 17.30 -80.51 48.71
N ILE A 891 18.18 -81.46 48.38
CA ILE A 891 19.51 -81.64 49.00
C ILE A 891 20.69 -81.19 48.14
N THR A 892 20.44 -80.56 47.00
CA THR A 892 21.50 -80.06 46.10
C THR A 892 21.56 -78.54 46.16
N ALA A 893 22.74 -77.95 46.31
CA ALA A 893 22.86 -76.49 46.27
C ALA A 893 22.47 -75.97 44.90
N CYS A 894 21.76 -74.84 44.85
CA CYS A 894 21.46 -74.23 43.57
C CYS A 894 22.73 -73.79 42.84
N THR A 895 22.70 -73.93 41.51
CA THR A 895 23.72 -73.42 40.59
C THR A 895 23.03 -72.52 39.57
N LEU A 896 23.78 -71.99 38.57
CA LEU A 896 23.17 -71.24 37.46
C LEU A 896 22.06 -72.02 36.73
N ARG A 897 22.06 -73.36 36.80
CA ARG A 897 20.98 -74.20 36.26
C ARG A 897 19.62 -73.92 36.90
N CYS A 898 19.56 -73.47 38.15
CA CYS A 898 18.28 -73.14 38.80
C CYS A 898 17.51 -72.01 38.09
N GLY A 899 18.20 -71.17 37.30
CA GLY A 899 17.57 -70.13 36.50
C GLY A 899 16.92 -70.61 35.19
N SER A 900 17.21 -71.83 34.73
CA SER A 900 16.75 -72.35 33.43
C SER A 900 16.17 -73.78 33.47
N ASP A 901 16.37 -74.51 34.56
CA ASP A 901 15.93 -75.90 34.76
C ASP A 901 15.05 -75.99 36.01
N GLU A 902 13.72 -76.02 35.82
CA GLU A 902 12.74 -76.05 36.90
C GLU A 902 12.82 -77.33 37.75
N ALA A 903 13.12 -78.48 37.15
CA ALA A 903 13.20 -79.74 37.88
C ALA A 903 14.41 -79.72 38.83
N PHE A 904 15.56 -79.25 38.33
CA PHE A 904 16.75 -79.06 39.16
C PHE A 904 16.51 -78.03 40.26
N LYS A 905 15.90 -76.88 39.94
CA LYS A 905 15.50 -75.85 40.92
C LYS A 905 14.65 -76.44 42.05
N ASN A 906 13.61 -77.19 41.69
CA ASN A 906 12.65 -77.76 42.66
C ASN A 906 13.24 -78.87 43.55
N SER A 907 14.38 -79.45 43.18
CA SER A 907 15.13 -80.41 44.01
C SER A 907 16.38 -79.80 44.68
N SER A 908 16.51 -78.47 44.65
CA SER A 908 17.67 -77.74 45.16
C SER A 908 17.34 -76.91 46.40
N PHE A 909 18.34 -76.23 46.96
CA PHE A 909 18.19 -75.24 48.03
C PHE A 909 18.96 -73.96 47.71
N ASP A 910 18.58 -72.86 48.35
CA ASP A 910 19.21 -71.55 48.15
C ASP A 910 20.70 -71.57 48.51
N LYS A 911 21.52 -71.00 47.63
CA LYS A 911 22.94 -70.76 47.87
C LYS A 911 23.24 -69.29 47.62
N TYR A 912 23.83 -68.63 48.61
CA TYR A 912 24.30 -67.26 48.47
C TYR A 912 25.82 -67.19 48.68
N ILE A 913 26.52 -66.60 47.73
CA ILE A 913 27.99 -66.56 47.68
C ILE A 913 28.44 -65.10 47.70
N VAL A 914 29.27 -64.73 48.67
CA VAL A 914 29.81 -63.36 48.82
C VAL A 914 31.33 -63.40 48.73
N ALA A 915 31.93 -62.88 47.65
CA ALA A 915 33.40 -62.91 47.52
C ALA A 915 34.11 -61.98 48.53
N GLY A 916 33.44 -60.89 48.96
CA GLY A 916 33.95 -59.94 49.94
C GLY A 916 33.66 -60.33 51.39
N ASN A 917 33.55 -59.32 52.26
CA ASN A 917 33.11 -59.52 53.63
C ASN A 917 31.58 -59.68 53.71
N LEU A 918 31.11 -60.76 54.33
CA LEU A 918 29.72 -60.97 54.70
C LEU A 918 29.51 -60.60 56.17
N SER A 919 28.89 -59.44 56.42
CA SER A 919 28.51 -59.01 57.76
C SER A 919 27.09 -59.46 58.09
N LEU A 920 26.97 -60.36 59.06
CA LEU A 920 25.71 -60.99 59.47
C LEU A 920 25.11 -60.27 60.67
N ASN A 921 23.80 -60.04 60.58
CA ASN A 921 22.91 -59.53 61.62
C ASN A 921 21.46 -59.86 61.20
N GLY A 922 20.45 -59.33 61.90
CA GLY A 922 19.05 -59.54 61.51
C GLY A 922 18.63 -61.01 61.58
N THR A 923 17.70 -61.42 60.72
CA THR A 923 17.11 -62.78 60.77
C THR A 923 17.53 -63.64 59.57
N LEU A 924 18.04 -64.84 59.83
CA LEU A 924 18.03 -65.91 58.83
C LEU A 924 16.69 -66.62 58.88
N LYS A 925 15.93 -66.59 57.79
CA LYS A 925 14.64 -67.26 57.69
C LYS A 925 14.73 -68.48 56.78
N LEU A 926 14.40 -69.65 57.31
CA LEU A 926 14.41 -70.92 56.57
C LEU A 926 12.98 -71.34 56.22
N THR A 927 12.73 -71.69 54.97
CA THR A 927 11.41 -72.15 54.51
C THR A 927 11.51 -73.36 53.60
N SER A 928 10.60 -74.32 53.75
CA SER A 928 10.49 -75.45 52.81
C SER A 928 9.88 -75.00 51.48
N TRP A 929 10.56 -75.30 50.37
CA TRP A 929 10.03 -75.14 49.03
C TRP A 929 9.40 -76.44 48.52
N ASN A 930 8.35 -76.33 47.70
CA ASN A 930 7.71 -77.46 47.02
C ASN A 930 7.37 -78.66 47.95
N GLY A 931 6.99 -78.36 49.19
CA GLY A 931 6.61 -79.37 50.19
C GLY A 931 7.76 -80.19 50.80
N PHE A 932 9.03 -79.83 50.55
CA PHE A 932 10.19 -80.55 51.04
C PHE A 932 10.21 -80.71 52.57
N VAL A 933 10.60 -81.90 53.03
CA VAL A 933 10.76 -82.25 54.46
C VAL A 933 12.16 -82.80 54.69
N ALA A 934 12.95 -82.07 55.47
CA ALA A 934 14.35 -82.40 55.71
C ALA A 934 14.48 -83.66 56.59
N GLN A 935 15.37 -84.57 56.20
CA GLN A 935 15.63 -85.84 56.87
C GLN A 935 16.94 -85.78 57.65
N LYS A 936 17.05 -86.61 58.69
CA LYS A 936 18.29 -86.76 59.48
C LYS A 936 19.50 -87.06 58.57
N GLY A 937 20.61 -86.37 58.82
CA GLY A 937 21.87 -86.53 58.10
C GLY A 937 21.99 -85.68 56.84
N GLN A 938 20.92 -84.99 56.43
CA GLN A 938 20.99 -84.01 55.35
C GLN A 938 21.65 -82.72 55.84
N SER A 939 22.37 -82.07 54.93
CA SER A 939 23.00 -80.79 55.18
C SER A 939 22.79 -79.83 54.02
N PHE A 940 22.77 -78.54 54.36
CA PHE A 940 22.46 -77.46 53.44
C PHE A 940 23.52 -76.38 53.63
N ASP A 941 24.37 -76.23 52.63
CA ASP A 941 25.43 -75.24 52.60
C ASP A 941 24.88 -73.92 52.01
N LEU A 942 24.33 -73.07 52.88
CA LEU A 942 23.52 -71.93 52.46
C LEU A 942 24.34 -70.70 52.06
N LEU A 943 25.55 -70.56 52.62
CA LEU A 943 26.35 -69.33 52.55
C LEU A 943 27.82 -69.63 52.26
N ASP A 944 28.40 -68.98 51.26
CA ASP A 944 29.86 -68.90 51.11
C ASP A 944 30.31 -67.45 51.25
N TRP A 945 31.50 -67.23 51.82
CA TRP A 945 32.06 -65.88 51.95
C TRP A 945 33.58 -65.84 51.76
N GLY A 946 34.12 -64.66 51.45
CA GLY A 946 35.55 -64.38 51.54
C GLY A 946 36.00 -64.23 53.00
N THR A 947 35.35 -63.31 53.73
CA THR A 947 35.43 -63.19 55.18
C THR A 947 34.03 -63.03 55.78
N VAL A 948 33.85 -63.41 57.04
CA VAL A 948 32.57 -63.23 57.75
C VAL A 948 32.78 -62.45 59.04
N THR A 949 31.84 -61.57 59.36
CA THR A 949 31.78 -60.84 60.63
C THR A 949 30.37 -60.91 61.21
N GLY A 950 30.26 -61.00 62.53
CA GLY A 950 28.96 -61.08 63.22
C GLY A 950 28.28 -62.45 63.10
N THR A 951 27.03 -62.49 63.55
CA THR A 951 26.11 -63.65 63.47
C THR A 951 24.71 -63.13 63.21
N PHE A 952 23.80 -63.94 62.65
CA PHE A 952 22.39 -63.55 62.63
C PHE A 952 21.90 -63.33 64.07
N ALA A 953 21.13 -62.26 64.29
CA ALA A 953 20.55 -61.95 65.58
C ALA A 953 19.41 -62.92 65.94
N ASP A 954 18.71 -63.43 64.93
CA ASP A 954 17.69 -64.48 65.06
C ASP A 954 17.75 -65.48 63.90
N ILE A 955 17.29 -66.71 64.15
CA ILE A 955 17.13 -67.74 63.11
C ILE A 955 15.69 -68.27 63.18
N ASP A 956 14.86 -67.84 62.23
CA ASP A 956 13.48 -68.32 62.09
C ASP A 956 13.43 -69.55 61.18
N ALA A 957 13.41 -70.73 61.79
CA ALA A 957 13.24 -72.00 61.09
C ALA A 957 11.80 -72.52 61.12
N SER A 958 10.82 -71.73 61.57
CA SER A 958 9.42 -72.19 61.74
C SER A 958 8.75 -72.57 60.41
N GLY A 959 9.22 -71.99 59.30
CA GLY A 959 8.78 -72.31 57.94
C GLY A 959 9.45 -73.55 57.33
N PHE A 960 10.49 -74.10 57.95
CA PHE A 960 11.26 -75.22 57.42
C PHE A 960 10.81 -76.55 58.05
N LYS A 961 10.25 -77.43 57.23
CA LYS A 961 9.69 -78.70 57.68
C LYS A 961 10.79 -79.72 57.91
N LEU A 962 10.84 -80.23 59.12
CA LEU A 962 11.76 -81.30 59.55
C LEU A 962 11.00 -82.61 59.74
N ALA A 963 11.64 -83.75 59.46
CA ALA A 963 11.12 -85.04 59.82
C ALA A 963 10.94 -85.16 61.35
N ALA A 964 9.92 -85.89 61.81
CA ALA A 964 9.66 -86.06 63.24
C ALA A 964 10.91 -86.62 63.97
N GLY A 965 11.22 -86.06 65.14
CA GLY A 965 12.40 -86.46 65.93
C GLY A 965 13.73 -85.92 65.41
N THR A 966 13.73 -84.89 64.57
CA THR A 966 14.94 -84.18 64.11
C THR A 966 14.96 -82.72 64.53
N ALA A 967 16.17 -82.14 64.60
CA ALA A 967 16.41 -80.73 64.92
C ALA A 967 17.52 -80.18 64.01
N LEU A 968 17.65 -78.85 63.94
CA LEU A 968 18.73 -78.20 63.21
C LEU A 968 19.96 -77.98 64.09
N ASP A 969 21.11 -78.30 63.53
CA ASP A 969 22.43 -77.96 64.07
C ASP A 969 23.03 -76.82 63.24
N TYR A 970 23.28 -75.70 63.90
CA TYR A 970 23.84 -74.47 63.32
C TYR A 970 25.33 -74.31 63.64
N SER A 971 25.99 -75.28 64.29
CA SER A 971 27.39 -75.17 64.73
C SER A 971 28.36 -74.88 63.59
N GLN A 972 27.98 -75.24 62.35
CA GLN A 972 28.79 -75.03 61.15
C GLN A 972 28.41 -73.76 60.37
N LEU A 973 27.23 -73.15 60.62
CA LEU A 973 26.67 -72.04 59.85
C LEU A 973 27.61 -70.83 59.74
N TYR A 974 28.32 -70.50 60.82
CA TYR A 974 29.24 -69.35 60.86
C TYR A 974 30.71 -69.71 60.58
N THR A 975 30.97 -70.97 60.24
CA THR A 975 32.33 -71.46 59.91
C THR A 975 32.46 -71.82 58.45
N ASN A 976 31.47 -72.51 57.88
CA ASN A 976 31.47 -72.95 56.49
C ASN A 976 30.10 -72.77 55.80
N GLY A 977 29.14 -72.08 56.45
CA GLY A 977 27.82 -71.79 55.86
C GLY A 977 26.78 -72.90 55.95
N GLU A 978 27.14 -74.03 56.56
CA GLU A 978 26.32 -75.25 56.54
C GLU A 978 25.40 -75.37 57.75
N ILE A 979 24.14 -75.73 57.50
CA ILE A 979 23.22 -76.23 58.53
C ILE A 979 23.00 -77.73 58.36
N LYS A 980 22.84 -78.47 59.47
CA LYS A 980 22.65 -79.93 59.45
C LYS A 980 21.37 -80.36 60.15
N VAL A 981 20.72 -81.38 59.62
CA VAL A 981 19.57 -82.03 60.28
C VAL A 981 20.08 -83.17 61.15
N VAL A 982 20.03 -82.99 62.46
CA VAL A 982 20.47 -83.97 63.46
C VAL A 982 19.27 -84.63 64.14
N ALA A 983 19.49 -85.69 64.91
CA ALA A 983 18.43 -86.21 65.77
C ALA A 983 18.08 -85.17 66.84
N ALA A 984 16.80 -84.89 67.06
CA ALA A 984 16.37 -84.04 68.16
C ALA A 984 16.86 -84.68 69.46
N ALA A 985 17.49 -83.90 70.34
CA ALA A 985 17.82 -84.38 71.66
C ALA A 985 16.52 -84.84 72.33
N VAL A 986 16.42 -86.13 72.65
CA VAL A 986 15.31 -86.64 73.45
C VAL A 986 15.45 -85.97 74.82
N PRO A 987 14.48 -85.18 75.30
CA PRO A 987 14.49 -84.75 76.69
C PRO A 987 14.41 -86.03 77.51
N GLU A 988 15.50 -86.40 78.19
CA GLU A 988 15.44 -87.56 79.08
C GLU A 988 14.37 -87.29 80.14
N PRO A 989 13.27 -88.07 80.18
CA PRO A 989 12.44 -88.09 81.36
C PRO A 989 13.29 -88.73 82.46
N GLU A 990 13.37 -88.03 83.59
CA GLU A 990 13.46 -88.68 84.88
C GLU A 990 14.86 -89.20 85.33
N SER A 991 15.80 -88.28 85.53
CA SER A 991 16.78 -88.42 86.64
C SER A 991 16.08 -88.73 87.98
N TYR A 992 14.79 -88.40 88.11
CA TYR A 992 13.91 -88.77 89.23
C TYR A 992 13.50 -90.27 89.24
N ALA A 993 13.37 -90.95 88.10
CA ALA A 993 13.02 -92.38 88.01
C ALA A 993 14.17 -93.25 88.51
N LEU A 994 15.40 -92.89 88.14
CA LEU A 994 16.60 -93.56 88.62
C LEU A 994 16.88 -93.29 90.11
N MET A 995 16.50 -92.11 90.62
CA MET A 995 16.56 -91.82 92.06
C MET A 995 15.52 -92.62 92.87
N LEU A 996 14.29 -92.78 92.35
CA LEU A 996 13.25 -93.61 92.96
C LEU A 996 13.58 -95.11 92.91
N ALA A 997 14.12 -95.62 91.79
CA ALA A 997 14.59 -97.00 91.68
C ALA A 997 15.80 -97.28 92.61
N GLY A 998 16.69 -96.31 92.80
CA GLY A 998 17.81 -96.38 93.75
C GLY A 998 17.37 -96.40 95.21
N LEU A 999 16.36 -95.61 95.60
CA LEU A 999 15.82 -95.58 96.97
C LEU A 999 15.02 -96.85 97.31
N VAL A 1000 14.29 -97.43 96.36
CA VAL A 1000 13.57 -98.70 96.56
C VAL A 1000 14.53 -99.89 96.72
N MET A 1001 15.66 -99.93 95.98
CA MET A 1001 16.69 -100.96 96.17
C MET A 1001 17.46 -100.82 97.49
N LEU A 1002 17.65 -99.61 98.01
CA LEU A 1002 18.25 -99.38 99.34
C LEU A 1002 17.32 -99.74 100.50
N ALA A 1003 15.99 -99.60 100.34
CA ALA A 1003 15.01 -100.06 101.32
C ALA A 1003 14.87 -101.60 101.36
N TRP A 1004 15.03 -102.28 100.22
CA TRP A 1004 14.93 -103.76 100.16
C TRP A 1004 16.15 -104.48 100.75
N ARG A 1005 17.33 -103.82 100.74
CA ARG A 1005 18.57 -104.39 101.31
C ARG A 1005 18.69 -104.28 102.84
N ARG A 1006 17.76 -103.59 103.53
CA ARG A 1006 17.71 -103.47 105.00
C ARG A 1006 16.78 -104.48 105.70
N ARG A 1007 16.21 -105.47 104.98
CA ARG A 1007 15.24 -106.44 105.53
C ARG A 1007 15.70 -107.92 105.57
N LYS A 1008 16.99 -108.22 105.35
CA LYS A 1008 17.61 -109.53 105.61
C LYS A 1008 19.00 -109.31 106.22
N LEU A 1009 19.28 -109.91 107.39
CA LEU A 1009 20.24 -109.53 108.44
C LEU A 1009 19.59 -108.55 109.45
N SER A 1010 18.59 -108.92 110.25
CA SER A 1010 18.57 -109.96 111.31
C SER A 1010 18.79 -111.40 110.89
#